data_AF-A0AAV1PZ64-F1
#
_entry.id   AF-A0AAV1PZ64-F1
#
_cell.length_a   1.000
_cell.length_b   1.000
_cell.length_c   1.000
_cell.angle_alpha   90.00
_cell.angle_beta   90.00
_cell.angle_gamma   90.00
#
_symmetry.space_group_name_H-M   'P 1'
#
loop_
_entity.id
_entity.type
_entity.pdbx_description
1 polymer ?
#
loop_
_entity_poly.entity_id
_entity_poly.type
_entity_poly.pdbx_seq_one_letter_code
_entity_poly.pdbx_strand_id
1 'polypeptide(L)'
;MASDYLYFILTETPEYYGHINLGRICHIRRFKYNTEITNSGSTIKLPVFFMGSSLDNKINMSCMKELNLEEAQLLMAILEDHERLKWFKERDALQTALTLSEGAAVTVEEGGEMLRGIIRYIGHQIPPKYPEPISGVFFGIELQDTDENGKTGGEVEVPLQAVAKGEIPAEAEGMDFDTSQVETNTDDIYTNLTVDSVVEVTLATGNGYGIIRWIGTLPDRQEIMAGLELEEEYGVSDGTFKGQRFFSCPQRRALFVKLISCRPDSRFQSLAANYSEMMPKYGNAERETGHNGVLLDPVPPITAEQVKQLLIGRMKGIQGHCNSCYMDAALFSLFSCSSVLDSMLFKSTNPRDAPIQKTLLHDIVNPLRSKGFVEGQHIMKLRQQLQSQGYSRSFTTDEKDPEEFLNVIMHHILALDPLLKLSAGGKVQDSYCYQIFLDQNHSLVLPTVQQLLEHSFHSAGLKLAEVPSCFMLQMPRFGKKFKMFDKIIPSLELDVTDLLSEGPQQCMICGNLAQVECTECFKDPAFSQTGFKIFCNTCAAQVHSHPHRRSHVLVNLDIPKAYLGHGVPHTLTRDKLELFAVLCIETSHYVSFIKYGPNNQDWIFFDSMADRQGERDGFNIPEVHACPEVGMYLEMPPAELANQVPRDMKGVAKRLFCDAYMYLYQSTSMCLYR
;
A
#
# COMPACT_ATOMS: atom_id res chain seq x y z
N MET A 1 -32.42 -35.66 -8.15
CA MET A 1 -33.41 -35.36 -7.09
C MET A 1 -33.21 -33.97 -6.46
N ALA A 2 -32.70 -32.97 -7.20
CA ALA A 2 -32.44 -31.62 -6.69
C ALA A 2 -33.40 -30.54 -7.24
N SER A 3 -34.36 -30.90 -8.11
CA SER A 3 -35.23 -29.93 -8.83
C SER A 3 -36.47 -29.45 -8.05
N ASP A 4 -36.74 -30.02 -6.87
CA ASP A 4 -38.02 -29.86 -6.18
C ASP A 4 -38.01 -28.81 -5.07
N TYR A 5 -36.85 -28.22 -4.79
CA TYR A 5 -36.66 -27.20 -3.76
C TYR A 5 -36.22 -25.87 -4.36
N LEU A 6 -36.61 -24.80 -3.67
CA LEU A 6 -36.07 -23.45 -3.84
C LEU A 6 -35.20 -23.14 -2.62
N TYR A 7 -34.08 -22.47 -2.85
CA TYR A 7 -33.10 -22.14 -1.81
C TYR A 7 -33.05 -20.64 -1.61
N PHE A 8 -32.86 -20.23 -0.36
CA PHE A 8 -32.78 -18.83 0.02
C PHE A 8 -31.67 -18.62 1.05
N ILE A 9 -31.10 -17.42 1.07
CA ILE A 9 -30.20 -16.95 2.12
C ILE A 9 -30.83 -15.81 2.91
N LEU A 10 -30.66 -15.84 4.22
CA LEU A 10 -31.18 -14.81 5.11
C LEU A 10 -30.28 -13.56 5.09
N THR A 11 -30.81 -12.41 4.69
CA THR A 11 -30.06 -11.15 4.56
C THR A 11 -30.42 -10.09 5.59
N GLU A 12 -31.60 -10.21 6.21
CA GLU A 12 -32.08 -9.29 7.25
C GLU A 12 -32.67 -10.07 8.44
N THR A 13 -32.61 -9.47 9.63
CA THR A 13 -33.08 -10.12 10.86
C THR A 13 -34.61 -10.19 10.88
N PRO A 14 -35.24 -11.37 10.94
CA PRO A 14 -36.69 -11.47 11.01
C PRO A 14 -37.22 -10.96 12.36
N GLU A 15 -38.33 -10.22 12.33
CA GLU A 15 -38.95 -9.54 13.49
C GLU A 15 -39.24 -10.42 14.72
N TYR A 16 -39.26 -11.76 14.58
CA TYR A 16 -39.56 -12.71 15.66
C TYR A 16 -38.53 -13.84 15.79
N TYR A 17 -37.46 -13.80 15.01
CA TYR A 17 -36.44 -14.86 14.96
C TYR A 17 -35.02 -14.28 15.08
N GLY A 18 -34.82 -13.32 16.00
CA GLY A 18 -33.52 -12.65 16.21
C GLY A 18 -32.36 -13.55 16.66
N HIS A 19 -32.63 -14.83 16.95
CA HIS A 19 -31.62 -15.85 17.23
C HIS A 19 -31.10 -16.56 15.97
N ILE A 20 -31.69 -16.30 14.80
CA ILE A 20 -31.25 -16.86 13.52
C ILE A 20 -30.21 -15.92 12.92
N ASN A 21 -28.98 -16.41 12.77
CA ASN A 21 -27.90 -15.64 12.18
C ASN A 21 -28.19 -15.32 10.71
N LEU A 22 -27.80 -14.12 10.29
CA LEU A 22 -27.78 -13.75 8.88
C LEU A 22 -26.77 -14.62 8.12
N GLY A 23 -27.04 -14.89 6.85
CA GLY A 23 -26.26 -15.78 6.01
C GLY A 23 -26.59 -17.27 6.13
N ARG A 24 -27.54 -17.64 7.01
CA ARG A 24 -28.09 -19.00 6.99
C ARG A 24 -28.88 -19.28 5.71
N ILE A 25 -28.66 -20.47 5.15
CA ILE A 25 -29.41 -20.97 4.00
C ILE A 25 -30.65 -21.73 4.48
N CYS A 26 -31.77 -21.51 3.81
CA CYS A 26 -33.02 -22.23 4.03
C CYS A 26 -33.63 -22.68 2.70
N HIS A 27 -34.58 -23.61 2.77
CA HIS A 27 -35.23 -24.17 1.60
C HIS A 27 -36.74 -24.38 1.79
N ILE A 28 -37.46 -24.41 0.68
CA ILE A 28 -38.90 -24.73 0.62
C ILE A 28 -39.17 -25.58 -0.62
N ARG A 29 -40.13 -26.50 -0.54
CA ARG A 29 -40.55 -27.27 -1.72
C ARG A 29 -41.27 -26.36 -2.71
N ARG A 30 -40.93 -26.47 -3.99
CA ARG A 30 -41.46 -25.61 -5.07
C ARG A 30 -43.00 -25.61 -5.12
N PHE A 31 -43.64 -26.75 -4.90
CA PHE A 31 -45.11 -26.82 -4.83
C PHE A 31 -45.69 -25.99 -3.66
N LYS A 32 -45.05 -26.05 -2.47
CA LYS A 32 -45.48 -25.28 -1.29
C LYS A 32 -45.30 -23.79 -1.52
N TYR A 33 -44.14 -23.39 -2.07
CA TYR A 33 -43.88 -22.01 -2.45
C TYR A 33 -44.95 -21.44 -3.39
N ASN A 34 -45.28 -22.17 -4.47
CA ASN A 34 -46.32 -21.74 -5.40
C ASN A 34 -47.69 -21.58 -4.72
N THR A 35 -48.02 -22.48 -3.79
CA THR A 35 -49.30 -22.42 -3.04
C THR A 35 -49.38 -21.20 -2.14
N GLU A 36 -48.29 -20.86 -1.43
CA GLU A 36 -48.25 -19.72 -0.50
C GLU A 36 -48.28 -18.39 -1.24
N ILE A 37 -47.59 -18.28 -2.39
CA ILE A 37 -47.58 -17.04 -3.18
C ILE A 37 -48.93 -16.75 -3.82
N THR A 38 -49.66 -17.77 -4.28
CA THR A 38 -51.00 -17.57 -4.87
C THR A 38 -52.05 -17.10 -3.86
N ASN A 39 -51.82 -17.30 -2.56
CA ASN A 39 -52.79 -17.03 -1.49
C ASN A 39 -52.50 -15.76 -0.67
N SER A 40 -51.43 -15.02 -0.98
CA SER A 40 -50.90 -13.95 -0.11
C SER A 40 -51.17 -12.52 -0.62
N GLY A 41 -51.68 -11.65 0.27
CA GLY A 41 -51.70 -10.19 0.10
C GLY A 41 -50.35 -9.53 0.46
N SER A 42 -50.30 -8.20 0.50
CA SER A 42 -49.11 -7.30 0.44
C SER A 42 -47.86 -7.58 1.32
N THR A 43 -47.84 -8.63 2.14
CA THR A 43 -46.63 -9.08 2.86
C THR A 43 -46.58 -10.61 2.94
N ILE A 44 -45.73 -11.25 2.13
CA ILE A 44 -45.65 -12.71 1.97
C ILE A 44 -44.68 -13.30 3.00
N LYS A 45 -45.16 -14.21 3.86
CA LYS A 45 -44.33 -14.99 4.80
C LYS A 45 -44.29 -16.45 4.36
N LEU A 46 -43.09 -16.99 4.13
CA LEU A 46 -42.89 -18.36 3.63
C LEU A 46 -42.46 -19.30 4.77
N PRO A 47 -43.04 -20.52 4.86
CA PRO A 47 -42.58 -21.56 5.77
C PRO A 47 -41.34 -22.25 5.19
N VAL A 48 -40.15 -21.80 5.62
CA VAL A 48 -38.86 -22.29 5.14
C VAL A 48 -38.18 -23.16 6.19
N PHE A 49 -37.41 -24.16 5.75
CA PHE A 49 -36.60 -25.01 6.62
C PHE A 49 -35.15 -24.55 6.52
N PHE A 50 -34.53 -24.18 7.64
CA PHE A 50 -33.10 -23.91 7.69
C PHE A 50 -32.31 -25.22 7.59
N MET A 51 -31.14 -25.18 6.94
CA MET A 51 -30.26 -26.34 6.88
C MET A 51 -29.91 -26.84 8.29
N GLY A 52 -29.95 -28.15 8.51
CA GLY A 52 -29.82 -28.78 9.83
C GLY A 52 -31.05 -28.67 10.75
N SER A 53 -32.15 -28.02 10.34
CA SER A 53 -33.39 -27.90 11.14
C SER A 53 -34.53 -28.73 10.55
N SER A 54 -35.27 -29.42 11.41
CA SER A 54 -36.52 -30.11 11.05
C SER A 54 -37.78 -29.27 11.25
N LEU A 55 -37.64 -28.05 11.77
CA LEU A 55 -38.75 -27.13 12.03
C LEU A 55 -38.80 -26.06 10.94
N ASP A 56 -40.01 -25.75 10.46
CA ASP A 56 -40.23 -24.64 9.54
C ASP A 56 -40.38 -23.32 10.30
N ASN A 57 -39.78 -22.28 9.75
CA ASN A 57 -39.88 -20.91 10.25
C ASN A 57 -40.64 -20.07 9.23
N LYS A 58 -41.63 -19.30 9.68
CA LYS A 58 -42.38 -18.38 8.80
C LYS A 58 -41.62 -17.07 8.66
N ILE A 59 -40.78 -16.99 7.64
CA ILE A 59 -39.91 -15.83 7.39
C ILE A 59 -40.53 -14.92 6.34
N ASN A 60 -40.46 -13.60 6.56
CA ASN A 60 -40.88 -12.64 5.55
C ASN A 60 -39.96 -12.75 4.34
N MET A 61 -40.55 -12.83 3.14
CA MET A 61 -39.80 -12.92 1.90
C MET A 61 -38.82 -11.74 1.71
N SER A 62 -39.11 -10.56 2.28
CA SER A 62 -38.18 -9.41 2.22
C SER A 62 -36.85 -9.68 2.92
N CYS A 63 -36.83 -10.52 3.95
CA CYS A 63 -35.63 -10.84 4.71
C CYS A 63 -34.71 -11.85 4.02
N MET A 64 -35.14 -12.42 2.88
CA MET A 64 -34.47 -13.53 2.20
C MET A 64 -34.21 -13.22 0.73
N LYS A 65 -33.11 -13.74 0.18
CA LYS A 65 -32.81 -13.69 -1.26
C LYS A 65 -32.72 -15.09 -1.83
N GLU A 66 -33.30 -15.29 -3.01
CA GLU A 66 -33.27 -16.58 -3.72
C GLU A 66 -31.85 -16.90 -4.20
N LEU A 67 -31.48 -18.17 -4.11
CA LEU A 67 -30.24 -18.75 -4.62
C LEU A 67 -30.58 -19.80 -5.67
N ASN A 68 -29.78 -19.86 -6.73
CA ASN A 68 -29.76 -21.04 -7.59
C ASN A 68 -29.07 -22.22 -6.87
N LEU A 69 -29.16 -23.41 -7.46
CA LEU A 69 -28.67 -24.64 -6.81
C LEU A 69 -27.16 -24.60 -6.62
N GLU A 70 -26.42 -24.15 -7.64
CA GLU A 70 -24.97 -24.09 -7.66
C GLU A 70 -24.43 -23.04 -6.66
N GLU A 71 -25.07 -21.86 -6.57
CA GLU A 71 -24.79 -20.83 -5.56
C GLU A 71 -25.01 -21.38 -4.15
N ALA A 72 -26.14 -22.05 -3.92
CA ALA A 72 -26.44 -22.65 -2.63
C ALA A 72 -25.40 -23.70 -2.25
N GLN A 73 -24.97 -24.55 -3.19
CA GLN A 73 -23.95 -25.57 -2.96
C GLN A 73 -22.56 -25.00 -2.65
N LEU A 74 -22.12 -23.95 -3.35
CA LEU A 74 -20.85 -23.28 -3.06
C LEU A 74 -20.87 -22.60 -1.69
N LEU A 75 -21.94 -21.87 -1.38
CA LEU A 75 -22.08 -21.18 -0.09
C LEU A 75 -22.24 -22.15 1.08
N MET A 76 -22.81 -23.34 0.85
CA MET A 76 -22.92 -24.38 1.89
C MET A 76 -21.57 -24.96 2.33
N ALA A 77 -20.49 -24.78 1.56
CA ALA A 77 -19.14 -25.19 1.97
C ALA A 77 -18.51 -24.24 3.01
N ILE A 78 -19.06 -23.03 3.17
CA ILE A 78 -18.62 -22.04 4.17
C ILE A 78 -19.27 -22.38 5.53
N LEU A 79 -18.44 -22.57 6.56
CA LEU A 79 -18.89 -23.02 7.89
C LEU A 79 -19.67 -21.92 8.64
N GLU A 80 -19.14 -20.71 8.66
CA GLU A 80 -19.67 -19.60 9.45
C GLU A 80 -20.78 -18.83 8.72
N ASP A 81 -21.90 -18.57 9.39
CA ASP A 81 -23.06 -17.92 8.78
C ASP A 81 -22.75 -16.49 8.27
N HIS A 82 -21.95 -15.72 9.00
CA HIS A 82 -21.59 -14.36 8.63
C HIS A 82 -20.65 -14.30 7.40
N GLU A 83 -19.66 -15.19 7.32
CA GLU A 83 -18.80 -15.32 6.14
C GLU A 83 -19.60 -15.74 4.91
N ARG A 84 -20.58 -16.65 5.08
CA ARG A 84 -21.48 -17.04 3.99
C ARG A 84 -22.27 -15.85 3.45
N LEU A 85 -22.73 -14.95 4.32
CA LEU A 85 -23.39 -13.72 3.91
C LEU A 85 -22.44 -12.76 3.19
N LYS A 86 -21.20 -12.62 3.68
CA LYS A 86 -20.18 -11.78 3.06
C LYS A 86 -19.94 -12.22 1.60
N TRP A 87 -19.67 -13.50 1.39
CA TRP A 87 -19.44 -14.06 0.05
C TRP A 87 -20.68 -14.05 -0.85
N PHE A 88 -21.88 -14.13 -0.29
CA PHE A 88 -23.10 -13.90 -1.07
C PHE A 88 -23.24 -12.45 -1.55
N LYS A 89 -22.78 -11.48 -0.75
CA LYS A 89 -22.78 -10.05 -1.14
C LYS A 89 -21.70 -9.76 -2.18
N GLU A 90 -20.58 -10.48 -2.18
CA GLU A 90 -19.53 -10.43 -3.19
C GLU A 90 -19.93 -11.17 -4.48
N ARG A 91 -20.90 -10.60 -5.21
CA ARG A 91 -21.50 -11.21 -6.40
C ARG A 91 -20.50 -11.58 -7.49
N ASP A 92 -19.50 -10.74 -7.72
CA ASP A 92 -18.50 -10.99 -8.76
C ASP A 92 -17.60 -12.19 -8.42
N ALA A 93 -17.25 -12.35 -7.14
CA ALA A 93 -16.42 -13.46 -6.68
C ALA A 93 -17.21 -14.77 -6.69
N LEU A 94 -18.47 -14.76 -6.25
CA LEU A 94 -19.38 -15.90 -6.34
C LEU A 94 -19.66 -16.31 -7.79
N GLN A 95 -19.82 -15.34 -8.70
CA GLN A 95 -19.99 -15.63 -10.12
C GLN A 95 -18.72 -16.19 -10.75
N THR A 96 -17.55 -15.69 -10.33
CA THR A 96 -16.25 -16.20 -10.78
C THR A 96 -16.04 -17.65 -10.35
N ALA A 97 -16.39 -18.00 -9.11
CA ALA A 97 -16.38 -19.35 -8.58
C ALA A 97 -17.14 -20.35 -9.46
N LEU A 98 -18.35 -19.95 -9.89
CA LEU A 98 -19.22 -20.76 -10.73
C LEU A 98 -18.64 -21.01 -12.13
N THR A 99 -17.66 -20.20 -12.57
CA THR A 99 -16.95 -20.40 -13.85
C THR A 99 -15.71 -21.28 -13.75
N LEU A 100 -15.29 -21.67 -12.54
CA LEU A 100 -14.12 -22.52 -12.35
C LEU A 100 -14.42 -23.95 -12.82
N SER A 101 -13.40 -24.58 -13.40
CA SER A 101 -13.47 -25.95 -13.93
C SER A 101 -12.16 -26.69 -13.66
N GLU A 102 -12.22 -28.02 -13.70
CA GLU A 102 -11.02 -28.86 -13.58
C GLU A 102 -9.97 -28.45 -14.63
N GLY A 103 -8.71 -28.33 -14.21
CA GLY A 103 -7.59 -27.83 -15.01
C GLY A 103 -7.36 -26.32 -14.93
N ALA A 104 -8.24 -25.54 -14.29
CA ALA A 104 -8.02 -24.11 -14.10
C ALA A 104 -6.89 -23.84 -13.10
N ALA A 105 -6.03 -22.87 -13.43
CA ALA A 105 -5.04 -22.33 -12.51
C ALA A 105 -5.72 -21.39 -11.51
N VAL A 106 -5.43 -21.59 -10.23
CA VAL A 106 -6.02 -20.84 -9.11
C VAL A 106 -4.97 -20.53 -8.06
N THR A 107 -5.24 -19.52 -7.26
CA THR A 107 -4.50 -19.24 -6.03
C THR A 107 -5.36 -19.67 -4.86
N VAL A 108 -4.78 -20.37 -3.88
CA VAL A 108 -5.46 -20.89 -2.70
C VAL A 108 -4.84 -20.34 -1.42
N GLU A 109 -5.67 -19.88 -0.48
CA GLU A 109 -5.23 -19.51 0.86
C GLU A 109 -5.20 -20.76 1.76
N GLU A 110 -4.02 -21.17 2.22
CA GLU A 110 -3.85 -22.25 3.19
C GLU A 110 -2.90 -21.82 4.31
N GLY A 111 -3.32 -21.93 5.57
CA GLY A 111 -2.48 -21.58 6.73
C GLY A 111 -2.06 -20.10 6.80
N GLY A 112 -2.75 -19.21 6.08
CA GLY A 112 -2.40 -17.79 5.96
C GLY A 112 -1.41 -17.47 4.85
N GLU A 113 -1.09 -18.44 3.98
CA GLU A 113 -0.25 -18.25 2.78
C GLU A 113 -1.07 -18.46 1.50
N MET A 114 -0.78 -17.66 0.47
CA MET A 114 -1.39 -17.77 -0.85
C MET A 114 -0.51 -18.65 -1.74
N LEU A 115 -0.99 -19.84 -2.07
CA LEU A 115 -0.27 -20.85 -2.84
C LEU A 115 -0.90 -21.01 -4.22
N ARG A 116 -0.08 -21.24 -5.26
CA ARG A 116 -0.59 -21.52 -6.60
C ARG A 116 -0.94 -22.99 -6.72
N GLY A 117 -2.05 -23.27 -7.38
CA GLY A 117 -2.47 -24.64 -7.64
C GLY A 117 -3.33 -24.78 -8.89
N ILE A 118 -3.56 -26.04 -9.28
CA ILE A 118 -4.42 -26.41 -10.39
C ILE A 118 -5.60 -27.18 -9.83
N ILE A 119 -6.83 -26.78 -10.19
CA ILE A 119 -8.02 -27.54 -9.79
C ILE A 119 -7.98 -28.92 -10.43
N ARG A 120 -7.98 -29.97 -9.62
CA ARG A 120 -8.05 -31.38 -10.05
C ARG A 120 -9.44 -31.98 -9.89
N TYR A 121 -10.24 -31.45 -8.96
CA TYR A 121 -11.58 -31.96 -8.69
C TYR A 121 -12.48 -30.84 -8.17
N ILE A 122 -13.76 -30.88 -8.54
CA ILE A 122 -14.81 -30.06 -7.96
C ILE A 122 -15.95 -30.98 -7.53
N GLY A 123 -16.27 -31.03 -6.24
CA GLY A 123 -17.41 -31.83 -5.80
C GLY A 123 -17.61 -31.91 -4.30
N HIS A 124 -18.34 -32.94 -3.85
CA HIS A 124 -18.91 -32.99 -2.51
C HIS A 124 -18.12 -33.97 -1.62
N GLN A 125 -17.66 -33.52 -0.46
CA GLN A 125 -16.93 -34.39 0.50
C GLN A 125 -17.82 -35.43 1.18
N ILE A 126 -19.09 -35.10 1.43
CA ILE A 126 -19.95 -35.89 2.31
C ILE A 126 -21.33 -35.97 1.65
N PRO A 127 -21.88 -37.18 1.40
CA PRO A 127 -23.27 -37.30 0.98
C PRO A 127 -24.15 -36.64 2.04
N PRO A 128 -25.18 -35.85 1.66
CA PRO A 128 -25.95 -35.06 2.60
C PRO A 128 -26.40 -35.93 3.78
N LYS A 129 -26.15 -35.46 5.00
CA LYS A 129 -26.68 -36.12 6.19
C LYS A 129 -28.19 -36.14 6.01
N TYR A 130 -28.78 -37.33 5.92
CA TYR A 130 -30.21 -37.46 5.74
C TYR A 130 -30.90 -36.71 6.90
N PRO A 131 -31.72 -35.67 6.65
CA PRO A 131 -32.50 -35.42 5.43
C PRO A 131 -32.19 -34.08 4.70
N GLU A 132 -30.93 -33.66 4.55
CA GLU A 132 -30.61 -32.38 3.87
C GLU A 132 -30.71 -32.46 2.34
N PRO A 133 -31.25 -31.42 1.66
CA PRO A 133 -31.47 -31.44 0.21
C PRO A 133 -30.22 -31.09 -0.62
N ILE A 134 -29.22 -30.43 -0.02
CA ILE A 134 -27.95 -30.03 -0.65
C ILE A 134 -26.77 -30.25 0.30
N SER A 135 -25.58 -30.38 -0.26
CA SER A 135 -24.30 -30.47 0.44
C SER A 135 -23.32 -29.46 -0.15
N GLY A 136 -22.32 -29.05 0.64
CA GLY A 136 -21.27 -28.11 0.21
C GLY A 136 -20.38 -28.68 -0.91
N VAL A 137 -20.00 -27.83 -1.85
CA VAL A 137 -19.03 -28.14 -2.93
C VAL A 137 -17.66 -27.56 -2.59
N PHE A 138 -16.62 -28.39 -2.72
CA PHE A 138 -15.23 -28.05 -2.47
C PHE A 138 -14.37 -28.18 -3.73
N PHE A 139 -13.24 -27.49 -3.74
CA PHE A 139 -12.25 -27.53 -4.80
C PHE A 139 -11.02 -28.32 -4.32
N GLY A 140 -10.72 -29.43 -4.99
CA GLY A 140 -9.48 -30.18 -4.82
C GLY A 140 -8.39 -29.59 -5.72
N ILE A 141 -7.32 -29.07 -5.13
CA ILE A 141 -6.29 -28.26 -5.78
C ILE A 141 -4.94 -28.94 -5.60
N GLU A 142 -4.22 -29.16 -6.70
CA GLU A 142 -2.82 -29.60 -6.67
C GLU A 142 -1.89 -28.40 -6.67
N LEU A 143 -1.20 -28.20 -5.54
CA LEU A 143 -0.25 -27.12 -5.32
C LEU A 143 0.98 -27.26 -6.21
N GLN A 144 1.40 -26.13 -6.79
CA GLN A 144 2.55 -26.04 -7.70
C GLN A 144 3.80 -25.50 -7.01
N ASP A 145 3.65 -24.86 -5.84
CA ASP A 145 4.75 -24.31 -5.07
C ASP A 145 5.44 -25.39 -4.21
N THR A 146 6.69 -25.16 -3.83
CA THR A 146 7.53 -26.15 -3.11
C THR A 146 7.50 -25.85 -1.62
N ASP A 147 7.21 -26.85 -0.79
CA ASP A 147 7.20 -26.68 0.67
C ASP A 147 8.60 -26.42 1.25
N GLU A 148 8.68 -26.07 2.54
CA GLU A 148 9.94 -25.80 3.25
C GLU A 148 10.93 -26.98 3.25
N ASN A 149 10.49 -28.19 2.88
CA ASN A 149 11.30 -29.39 2.78
C ASN A 149 11.75 -29.71 1.34
N GLY A 150 11.48 -28.82 0.38
CA GLY A 150 11.86 -29.01 -1.02
C GLY A 150 10.96 -30.00 -1.77
N LYS A 151 9.79 -30.36 -1.24
CA LYS A 151 8.84 -31.24 -1.91
C LYS A 151 7.87 -30.41 -2.74
N THR A 152 7.91 -30.61 -4.06
CA THR A 152 6.93 -30.05 -4.99
C THR A 152 5.71 -30.96 -5.02
N GLY A 153 4.51 -30.39 -4.91
CA GLY A 153 3.24 -31.13 -5.02
C GLY A 153 2.64 -31.55 -3.69
N GLY A 154 1.47 -30.96 -3.39
CA GLY A 154 0.54 -31.33 -2.33
C GLY A 154 -0.90 -31.14 -2.83
N GLU A 155 -1.85 -31.94 -2.35
CA GLU A 155 -3.27 -31.80 -2.68
C GLU A 155 -3.99 -31.17 -1.50
N VAL A 156 -4.67 -30.06 -1.74
CA VAL A 156 -5.45 -29.33 -0.73
C VAL A 156 -6.90 -29.25 -1.18
N GLU A 157 -7.82 -29.37 -0.23
CA GLU A 157 -9.25 -29.27 -0.52
C GLU A 157 -9.85 -28.12 0.27
N VAL A 158 -10.40 -27.14 -0.45
CA VAL A 158 -10.79 -25.86 0.14
C VAL A 158 -12.17 -25.38 -0.35
N PRO A 159 -12.92 -24.64 0.49
CA PRO A 159 -14.14 -23.94 0.08
C PRO A 159 -13.82 -22.71 -0.79
N LEU A 160 -14.84 -22.16 -1.46
CA LEU A 160 -14.69 -20.98 -2.33
C LEU A 160 -13.94 -19.81 -1.69
N GLN A 161 -14.18 -19.53 -0.40
CA GLN A 161 -13.55 -18.39 0.28
C GLN A 161 -12.00 -18.41 0.24
N ALA A 162 -11.42 -19.58 -0.01
CA ALA A 162 -9.99 -19.77 -0.10
C ALA A 162 -9.52 -19.97 -1.56
N VAL A 163 -10.35 -19.74 -2.59
CA VAL A 163 -9.99 -19.98 -4.00
C VAL A 163 -10.21 -18.73 -4.85
N ALA A 164 -9.13 -18.24 -5.47
CA ALA A 164 -9.16 -17.15 -6.44
C ALA A 164 -8.78 -17.66 -7.83
N LYS A 165 -9.52 -17.22 -8.87
CA LYS A 165 -9.19 -17.52 -10.27
C LYS A 165 -7.85 -16.87 -10.61
N GLY A 166 -6.92 -17.63 -11.20
CA GLY A 166 -5.51 -17.27 -11.34
C GLY A 166 -5.20 -15.96 -12.06
N GLU A 167 -5.24 -14.87 -11.29
CA GLU A 167 -4.48 -13.61 -11.33
C GLU A 167 -4.44 -13.15 -9.85
N ILE A 168 -3.39 -12.49 -9.37
CA ILE A 168 -3.42 -11.80 -8.07
C ILE A 168 -4.18 -10.48 -8.32
N PRO A 169 -5.41 -10.28 -7.83
CA PRO A 169 -6.09 -9.00 -7.98
C PRO A 169 -5.45 -7.98 -7.04
N ALA A 170 -5.22 -6.77 -7.56
CA ALA A 170 -4.99 -5.59 -6.75
C ALA A 170 -6.30 -5.23 -6.03
N GLU A 171 -6.28 -5.16 -4.69
CA GLU A 171 -7.40 -4.63 -3.93
C GLU A 171 -7.52 -3.13 -4.17
N ALA A 172 -8.61 -2.75 -4.84
CA ALA A 172 -9.17 -1.41 -4.80
C ALA A 172 -10.26 -1.39 -3.74
N GLU A 173 -10.04 -0.75 -2.60
CA GLU A 173 -11.14 -0.33 -1.72
C GLU A 173 -11.60 1.07 -2.15
N GLY A 174 -12.73 1.09 -2.86
CA GLY A 174 -13.45 2.31 -3.21
C GLY A 174 -14.12 2.93 -2.00
N MET A 175 -13.91 4.24 -1.85
CA MET A 175 -14.69 5.14 -0.99
C MET A 175 -16.18 5.04 -1.32
N ASP A 176 -17.00 4.87 -0.29
CA ASP A 176 -18.41 5.28 -0.34
C ASP A 176 -18.65 6.39 0.68
N PHE A 177 -19.11 7.53 0.18
CA PHE A 177 -19.57 8.66 0.98
C PHE A 177 -21.01 8.38 1.40
N ASP A 178 -21.28 8.37 2.71
CA ASP A 178 -22.61 8.75 3.18
C ASP A 178 -22.53 9.77 4.31
N THR A 179 -23.32 10.82 4.13
CA THR A 179 -23.42 12.01 4.94
C THR A 179 -24.71 11.91 5.72
N SER A 180 -24.66 11.79 7.05
CA SER A 180 -25.74 12.32 7.89
C SER A 180 -25.38 12.45 9.37
N GLN A 181 -25.41 13.72 9.78
CA GLN A 181 -25.97 14.28 11.02
C GLN A 181 -25.31 13.94 12.37
N VAL A 182 -24.62 14.99 12.83
CA VAL A 182 -24.25 15.31 14.20
C VAL A 182 -25.46 15.27 15.13
N GLU A 183 -25.37 14.47 16.20
CA GLU A 183 -25.92 14.86 17.50
C GLU A 183 -24.86 14.71 18.58
N THR A 184 -24.65 15.82 19.28
CA THR A 184 -23.77 16.03 20.41
C THR A 184 -24.17 15.18 21.60
N ASN A 185 -23.23 14.46 22.22
CA ASN A 185 -23.28 14.22 23.66
C ASN A 185 -21.87 14.16 24.26
N THR A 186 -21.72 14.92 25.33
CA THR A 186 -20.53 15.10 26.16
C THR A 186 -20.28 13.86 27.02
N ASP A 187 -19.25 13.06 26.73
CA ASP A 187 -18.58 12.18 27.72
C ASP A 187 -17.25 11.51 27.30
N ASP A 188 -16.70 11.73 26.10
CA ASP A 188 -15.51 10.97 25.63
C ASP A 188 -14.14 11.60 25.99
N ILE A 189 -13.77 11.53 27.29
CA ILE A 189 -12.36 11.69 27.74
C ILE A 189 -11.71 10.35 28.12
N TYR A 190 -12.43 9.22 28.04
CA TYR A 190 -11.92 7.92 28.56
C TYR A 190 -11.83 6.76 27.54
N THR A 191 -11.87 7.01 26.24
CA THR A 191 -11.93 5.94 25.21
C THR A 191 -10.59 5.48 24.60
N ASN A 192 -9.44 5.95 25.09
CA ASN A 192 -8.12 5.66 24.49
C ASN A 192 -7.30 4.52 25.14
N LEU A 193 -7.90 3.65 25.96
CA LEU A 193 -7.19 2.51 26.56
C LEU A 193 -7.41 1.24 25.74
N THR A 194 -6.33 0.69 25.18
CA THR A 194 -6.31 -0.56 24.39
C THR A 194 -5.51 -1.64 25.10
N VAL A 195 -5.53 -2.87 24.57
CA VAL A 195 -4.56 -3.91 24.96
C VAL A 195 -3.14 -3.33 24.78
N ASP A 196 -2.27 -3.69 25.71
CA ASP A 196 -0.91 -3.22 25.95
C ASP A 196 -0.76 -1.77 26.45
N SER A 197 -1.85 -1.06 26.75
CA SER A 197 -1.77 0.23 27.45
C SER A 197 -1.23 0.05 28.88
N VAL A 198 -0.30 0.92 29.28
CA VAL A 198 0.19 1.02 30.68
C VAL A 198 -0.79 1.85 31.49
N VAL A 199 -1.32 1.25 32.55
CA VAL A 199 -2.42 1.82 33.32
C VAL A 199 -2.15 1.77 34.82
N GLU A 200 -2.67 2.78 35.50
CA GLU A 200 -2.83 2.77 36.94
C GLU A 200 -4.30 2.49 37.30
N VAL A 201 -4.51 1.76 38.39
CA VAL A 201 -5.82 1.44 38.96
C VAL A 201 -5.80 1.63 40.47
N THR A 202 -6.82 2.27 41.03
CA THR A 202 -6.90 2.48 42.49
C THR A 202 -7.39 1.19 43.18
N LEU A 203 -6.55 0.60 44.03
CA LEU A 203 -6.87 -0.57 44.84
C LEU A 203 -7.03 -0.18 46.32
N ALA A 204 -7.61 -1.08 47.13
CA ALA A 204 -7.81 -0.84 48.57
C ALA A 204 -6.50 -0.65 49.36
N THR A 205 -5.37 -1.14 48.83
CA THR A 205 -4.03 -1.05 49.44
C THR A 205 -3.18 0.08 48.87
N GLY A 206 -3.70 0.88 47.93
CA GLY A 206 -2.97 1.90 47.19
C GLY A 206 -3.18 1.79 45.66
N ASN A 207 -2.50 2.63 44.87
CA ASN A 207 -2.55 2.51 43.42
C ASN A 207 -1.76 1.28 42.96
N GLY A 208 -2.38 0.42 42.15
CA GLY A 208 -1.74 -0.67 41.45
C GLY A 208 -1.40 -0.26 40.02
N TYR A 209 -0.25 -0.68 39.52
CA TYR A 209 0.22 -0.38 38.17
C TYR A 209 0.35 -1.67 37.36
N GLY A 210 -0.01 -1.61 36.08
CA GLY A 210 0.03 -2.79 35.22
C GLY A 210 -0.25 -2.49 33.76
N ILE A 211 -0.22 -3.53 32.95
CA ILE A 211 -0.45 -3.47 31.51
C ILE A 211 -1.77 -4.17 31.20
N ILE A 212 -2.61 -3.58 30.35
CA ILE A 212 -3.82 -4.24 29.86
C ILE A 212 -3.40 -5.40 28.95
N ARG A 213 -3.70 -6.65 29.31
CA ARG A 213 -3.45 -7.84 28.48
C ARG A 213 -4.69 -8.39 27.81
N TRP A 214 -5.85 -7.93 28.24
CA TRP A 214 -7.13 -8.37 27.69
C TRP A 214 -8.19 -7.29 27.90
N ILE A 215 -9.04 -7.05 26.91
CA ILE A 215 -10.24 -6.22 27.03
C ILE A 215 -11.41 -7.04 26.51
N GLY A 216 -12.50 -7.10 27.26
CA GLY A 216 -13.71 -7.77 26.82
C GLY A 216 -14.74 -7.96 27.93
N THR A 217 -15.74 -8.77 27.64
CA THR A 217 -16.86 -9.03 28.55
C THR A 217 -16.65 -10.36 29.26
N LEU A 218 -16.64 -10.37 30.60
CA LEU A 218 -16.49 -11.62 31.37
C LEU A 218 -17.82 -12.40 31.40
N PRO A 219 -17.81 -13.75 31.52
CA PRO A 219 -19.02 -14.58 31.41
C PRO A 219 -20.21 -14.19 32.32
N ASP A 220 -19.96 -13.53 33.45
CA ASP A 220 -20.99 -13.10 34.41
C ASP A 220 -21.17 -11.58 34.51
N ARG A 221 -20.61 -10.79 33.59
CA ARG A 221 -20.68 -9.33 33.62
C ARG A 221 -21.04 -8.80 32.24
N GLN A 222 -21.93 -7.82 32.15
CA GLN A 222 -22.27 -7.17 30.87
C GLN A 222 -21.37 -5.97 30.53
N GLU A 223 -20.54 -5.52 31.48
CA GLU A 223 -19.65 -4.37 31.31
C GLU A 223 -18.31 -4.80 30.71
N ILE A 224 -17.66 -3.88 29.97
CA ILE A 224 -16.31 -4.08 29.43
C ILE A 224 -15.30 -4.07 30.58
N MET A 225 -14.56 -5.17 30.67
CA MET A 225 -13.53 -5.43 31.67
C MET A 225 -12.14 -5.38 31.02
N ALA A 226 -11.15 -4.92 31.78
CA ALA A 226 -9.74 -5.02 31.46
C ALA A 226 -9.10 -6.10 32.33
N GLY A 227 -8.38 -7.03 31.71
CA GLY A 227 -7.47 -7.95 32.36
C GLY A 227 -6.08 -7.32 32.41
N LEU A 228 -5.59 -7.01 33.61
CA LEU A 228 -4.33 -6.36 33.88
C LEU A 228 -3.28 -7.37 34.30
N GLU A 229 -2.09 -7.30 33.72
CA GLU A 229 -0.86 -7.86 34.28
C GLU A 229 -0.21 -6.79 35.16
N LEU A 230 -0.31 -6.96 36.48
CA LEU A 230 0.24 -6.05 37.48
C LEU A 230 1.76 -6.21 37.61
N GLU A 231 2.44 -5.09 37.87
CA GLU A 231 3.88 -5.04 38.12
C GLU A 231 4.26 -5.83 39.38
N GLU A 232 3.42 -5.71 40.42
CA GLU A 232 3.57 -6.32 41.74
C GLU A 232 2.59 -7.49 41.97
N GLU A 233 2.90 -8.39 42.92
CA GLU A 233 2.13 -9.62 43.20
C GLU A 233 0.82 -9.42 44.01
N TYR A 234 0.05 -8.39 43.62
CA TYR A 234 -1.27 -8.05 44.19
C TYR A 234 -2.45 -8.61 43.37
N GLY A 235 -2.18 -9.27 42.25
CA GLY A 235 -3.18 -9.95 41.45
C GLY A 235 -3.74 -11.19 42.15
N VAL A 236 -4.88 -11.65 41.64
CA VAL A 236 -5.64 -12.76 42.23
C VAL A 236 -5.53 -14.05 41.40
N SER A 237 -4.94 -13.97 40.21
CA SER A 237 -4.72 -15.12 39.34
C SER A 237 -3.47 -14.94 38.46
N ASP A 238 -3.29 -15.84 37.50
CA ASP A 238 -2.25 -15.91 36.47
C ASP A 238 -2.83 -15.59 35.07
N GLY A 239 -3.96 -14.88 35.03
CA GLY A 239 -4.72 -14.52 33.81
C GLY A 239 -5.98 -15.37 33.62
N THR A 240 -6.34 -16.16 34.63
CA THR A 240 -7.57 -16.96 34.69
C THR A 240 -8.68 -16.26 35.49
N PHE A 241 -9.94 -16.44 35.07
CA PHE A 241 -11.13 -16.00 35.79
C PHE A 241 -12.16 -17.15 35.82
N LYS A 242 -12.54 -17.61 37.02
CA LYS A 242 -13.45 -18.76 37.25
C LYS A 242 -13.08 -20.04 36.48
N GLY A 243 -11.79 -20.30 36.30
CA GLY A 243 -11.28 -21.50 35.63
C GLY A 243 -11.13 -21.39 34.11
N GLN A 244 -11.56 -20.28 33.50
CA GLN A 244 -11.29 -19.97 32.09
C GLN A 244 -10.09 -19.03 31.98
N ARG A 245 -9.20 -19.25 30.99
CA ARG A 245 -8.01 -18.42 30.73
C ARG A 245 -8.33 -17.33 29.71
N PHE A 246 -7.96 -16.09 30.02
CA PHE A 246 -8.15 -14.93 29.14
C PHE A 246 -6.82 -14.34 28.67
N PHE A 247 -5.80 -14.40 29.53
CA PHE A 247 -4.40 -14.08 29.20
C PHE A 247 -3.47 -14.92 30.08
N SER A 248 -2.15 -14.75 29.93
CA SER A 248 -1.16 -15.49 30.73
C SER A 248 -0.18 -14.51 31.36
N CYS A 249 0.05 -14.64 32.66
CA CYS A 249 1.07 -13.91 33.41
C CYS A 249 1.52 -14.73 34.64
N PRO A 250 2.57 -14.32 35.39
CA PRO A 250 2.96 -14.98 36.63
C PRO A 250 1.81 -15.06 37.65
N GLN A 251 1.84 -16.08 38.52
CA GLN A 251 0.84 -16.26 39.57
C GLN A 251 0.74 -15.01 40.45
N ARG A 252 -0.48 -14.60 40.78
CA ARG A 252 -0.78 -13.41 41.59
C ARG A 252 -0.43 -12.08 40.92
N ARG A 253 -0.37 -12.02 39.58
CA ARG A 253 -0.21 -10.75 38.85
C ARG A 253 -1.40 -10.38 37.97
N ALA A 254 -2.35 -11.28 37.76
CA ALA A 254 -3.55 -10.91 37.01
C ALA A 254 -4.62 -10.28 37.88
N LEU A 255 -5.23 -9.21 37.37
CA LEU A 255 -6.38 -8.56 37.98
C LEU A 255 -7.40 -8.15 36.90
N PHE A 256 -8.68 -8.43 37.13
CA PHE A 256 -9.76 -7.99 36.23
C PHE A 256 -10.53 -6.83 36.86
N VAL A 257 -10.53 -5.67 36.18
CA VAL A 257 -11.21 -4.45 36.62
C VAL A 257 -12.10 -3.90 35.51
N LYS A 258 -13.03 -2.99 35.82
CA LYS A 258 -13.79 -2.32 34.75
C LYS A 258 -12.83 -1.47 33.94
N LEU A 259 -12.94 -1.45 32.61
CA LEU A 259 -12.03 -0.67 31.77
C LEU A 259 -12.05 0.82 32.16
N ILE A 260 -13.22 1.34 32.53
CA ILE A 260 -13.42 2.72 33.03
C ILE A 260 -12.70 3.03 34.36
N SER A 261 -12.23 2.00 35.08
CA SER A 261 -11.47 2.17 36.34
C SER A 261 -9.96 2.25 36.10
N CYS A 262 -9.50 1.97 34.88
CA CYS A 262 -8.13 2.16 34.46
C CYS A 262 -7.91 3.62 34.04
N ARG A 263 -6.76 4.17 34.41
CA ARG A 263 -6.28 5.46 33.92
C ARG A 263 -4.88 5.26 33.33
N PRO A 264 -4.45 6.07 32.34
CA PRO A 264 -3.06 6.04 31.92
C PRO A 264 -2.15 6.28 33.12
N ASP A 265 -1.08 5.50 33.26
CA ASP A 265 -0.19 5.56 34.40
C ASP A 265 0.44 6.96 34.54
N SER A 266 0.13 7.65 35.63
CA SER A 266 0.53 9.03 35.88
C SER A 266 2.04 9.22 36.08
N ARG A 267 2.77 8.12 36.37
CA ARG A 267 4.25 8.09 36.39
C ARG A 267 4.84 8.40 35.02
N PHE A 268 4.09 8.16 33.95
CA PHE A 268 4.51 8.39 32.57
C PHE A 268 3.90 9.66 31.95
N GLN A 269 2.91 10.30 32.59
CA GLN A 269 2.37 11.59 32.17
C GLN A 269 3.23 12.79 32.62
N SER A 270 4.11 12.61 33.60
CA SER A 270 4.91 13.67 34.22
C SER A 270 6.33 13.84 33.66
N LEU A 271 6.74 13.01 32.69
CA LEU A 271 8.01 13.19 31.97
C LEU A 271 7.97 14.37 30.97
N ALA A 272 6.80 14.84 30.53
CA ALA A 272 6.70 16.03 29.67
C ALA A 272 6.98 17.36 30.42
N ALA A 273 6.87 17.38 31.76
CA ALA A 273 7.02 18.60 32.56
C ALA A 273 8.39 18.73 33.25
N ASN A 274 9.12 17.63 33.46
CA ASN A 274 10.34 17.61 34.28
C ASN A 274 11.68 17.62 33.51
N TYR A 275 11.68 17.59 32.17
CA TYR A 275 12.91 17.84 31.38
C TYR A 275 13.36 19.32 31.39
N SER A 276 12.59 20.23 32.00
CA SER A 276 12.88 21.66 32.04
C SER A 276 13.87 22.12 33.13
N GLU A 277 14.20 21.29 34.14
CA GLU A 277 14.96 21.76 35.32
C GLU A 277 16.41 21.25 35.45
N MET A 278 16.92 20.50 34.49
CA MET A 278 18.34 20.09 34.48
C MET A 278 19.03 20.38 33.13
N MET A 279 19.10 21.65 32.76
CA MET A 279 20.13 22.15 31.83
C MET A 279 20.68 23.51 32.28
N PRO A 280 22.00 23.79 32.14
CA PRO A 280 22.62 25.00 32.63
C PRO A 280 22.16 26.23 31.84
N LYS A 281 21.71 27.26 32.55
CA LYS A 281 21.36 28.57 32.01
C LYS A 281 22.57 29.25 31.35
N TYR A 282 22.50 29.46 30.04
CA TYR A 282 23.13 30.62 29.40
C TYR A 282 22.03 31.54 28.87
N GLY A 283 22.21 32.84 29.10
CA GLY A 283 21.15 33.82 29.30
C GLY A 283 20.31 34.19 28.08
N ASN A 284 19.01 34.32 28.34
CA ASN A 284 18.06 35.09 27.55
C ASN A 284 18.30 36.60 27.73
N ALA A 285 18.56 37.27 26.61
CA ALA A 285 18.02 38.58 26.29
C ALA A 285 17.59 38.43 24.82
N GLU A 286 16.36 38.68 24.38
CA GLU A 286 15.47 39.78 24.71
C GLU A 286 14.00 39.32 24.64
N ARG A 287 13.17 39.94 25.48
CA ARG A 287 11.73 39.74 25.55
C ARG A 287 11.00 40.53 24.47
N GLU A 288 10.00 39.87 23.90
CA GLU A 288 8.67 40.38 23.51
C GLU A 288 8.51 41.91 23.40
N THR A 289 8.36 42.37 22.14
CA THR A 289 7.44 43.45 21.81
C THR A 289 6.52 42.99 20.68
N GLY A 290 5.24 43.36 20.79
CA GLY A 290 4.14 42.73 20.07
C GLY A 290 3.99 43.10 18.59
N HIS A 291 3.06 42.37 17.95
CA HIS A 291 2.41 42.67 16.67
C HIS A 291 3.33 43.03 15.49
N ASN A 292 3.75 41.99 14.76
CA ASN A 292 3.59 41.90 13.31
C ASN A 292 3.88 40.45 12.88
N GLY A 293 3.09 39.91 11.95
CA GLY A 293 3.29 38.58 11.41
C GLY A 293 4.68 38.45 10.81
N VAL A 294 5.55 37.69 11.47
CA VAL A 294 6.82 37.26 10.88
C VAL A 294 6.47 36.10 9.96
N LEU A 295 6.41 36.37 8.66
CA LEU A 295 6.56 35.36 7.64
C LEU A 295 7.87 34.62 7.96
N LEU A 296 7.79 33.38 8.42
CA LEU A 296 8.97 32.52 8.56
C LEU A 296 9.46 32.26 7.13
N ASP A 297 10.63 32.80 6.79
CA ASP A 297 11.21 32.66 5.46
C ASP A 297 11.39 31.17 5.09
N PRO A 298 11.14 30.80 3.82
CA PRO A 298 11.39 29.44 3.31
C PRO A 298 12.82 29.00 3.59
N VAL A 299 13.02 27.83 4.21
CA VAL A 299 14.35 27.23 4.31
C VAL A 299 14.63 26.49 2.99
N PRO A 300 15.60 26.91 2.18
CA PRO A 300 15.89 26.27 0.90
C PRO A 300 16.41 24.84 1.11
N PRO A 301 16.27 23.94 0.10
CA PRO A 301 16.85 22.60 0.18
C PRO A 301 18.36 22.65 0.42
N ILE A 302 18.87 21.58 1.03
CA ILE A 302 20.30 21.48 1.35
C ILE A 302 21.10 21.33 0.06
N THR A 303 22.03 22.26 -0.17
CA THR A 303 22.93 22.24 -1.33
C THR A 303 24.05 21.20 -1.18
N ALA A 304 24.67 20.80 -2.28
CA ALA A 304 25.74 19.80 -2.29
C ALA A 304 26.90 20.15 -1.33
N GLU A 305 27.24 21.44 -1.22
CA GLU A 305 28.29 21.94 -0.35
C GLU A 305 27.94 21.82 1.14
N GLN A 306 26.64 21.88 1.46
CA GLN A 306 26.13 21.83 2.83
C GLN A 306 25.88 20.41 3.34
N VAL A 307 25.63 19.44 2.46
CA VAL A 307 25.32 18.04 2.82
C VAL A 307 26.31 17.46 3.82
N LYS A 308 27.62 17.66 3.58
CA LYS A 308 28.67 17.13 4.45
C LYS A 308 28.65 17.70 5.86
N GLN A 309 28.20 18.95 6.02
CA GLN A 309 28.18 19.64 7.32
C GLN A 309 26.85 19.42 8.05
N LEU A 310 25.73 19.41 7.31
CA LEU A 310 24.40 19.38 7.88
C LEU A 310 23.82 17.97 7.97
N LEU A 311 23.96 17.14 6.94
CA LEU A 311 23.29 15.85 6.86
C LEU A 311 24.19 14.67 7.23
N ILE A 312 25.48 14.65 6.92
CA ILE A 312 26.31 13.45 7.18
C ILE A 312 26.59 13.29 8.69
N GLY A 313 26.22 12.13 9.25
CA GLY A 313 26.55 11.70 10.60
C GLY A 313 25.46 10.87 11.28
N ARG A 314 25.74 10.43 12.52
CA ARG A 314 24.74 9.88 13.44
C ARG A 314 23.85 11.00 13.98
N MET A 315 22.61 10.66 14.34
CA MET A 315 21.58 11.62 14.75
C MET A 315 21.35 12.70 13.67
N LYS A 316 21.31 12.26 12.42
CA LYS A 316 20.99 13.08 11.25
C LYS A 316 19.89 12.45 10.42
N GLY A 317 19.15 13.27 9.70
CA GLY A 317 17.92 12.88 9.01
C GLY A 317 16.71 12.84 9.94
N ILE A 318 15.73 12.03 9.58
CA ILE A 318 14.47 11.91 10.33
C ILE A 318 14.56 10.73 11.29
N GLN A 319 14.31 10.96 12.57
CA GLN A 319 14.33 9.91 13.58
C GLN A 319 13.09 9.02 13.47
N GLY A 320 13.29 7.74 13.18
CA GLY A 320 12.19 6.78 13.07
C GLY A 320 11.64 6.34 14.42
N HIS A 321 10.34 6.05 14.46
CA HIS A 321 9.64 5.55 15.64
C HIS A 321 8.39 4.73 15.24
N CYS A 322 8.20 3.55 15.84
CA CYS A 322 7.00 2.71 15.66
C CYS A 322 6.62 2.46 14.19
N ASN A 323 7.46 1.72 13.44
CA ASN A 323 7.21 1.37 12.03
C ASN A 323 7.06 2.59 11.08
N SER A 324 7.64 3.74 11.41
CA SER A 324 7.53 4.97 10.59
C SER A 324 8.43 5.01 9.34
N CYS A 325 9.27 4.01 9.09
CA CYS A 325 10.35 4.10 8.08
C CYS A 325 9.85 4.47 6.67
N TYR A 326 8.64 4.05 6.29
CA TYR A 326 8.01 4.44 5.02
C TYR A 326 7.78 5.96 4.90
N MET A 327 7.36 6.62 5.99
CA MET A 327 7.22 8.09 6.02
C MET A 327 8.57 8.77 6.09
N ASP A 328 9.46 8.29 6.96
CA ASP A 328 10.76 8.90 7.20
C ASP A 328 11.58 8.94 5.91
N ALA A 329 11.67 7.79 5.22
CA ALA A 329 12.42 7.67 3.98
C ALA A 329 11.77 8.50 2.85
N ALA A 330 10.44 8.50 2.73
CA ALA A 330 9.73 9.28 1.71
C ALA A 330 9.88 10.80 1.91
N LEU A 331 9.70 11.28 3.14
CA LEU A 331 9.87 12.70 3.49
C LEU A 331 11.31 13.16 3.32
N PHE A 332 12.27 12.33 3.74
CA PHE A 332 13.69 12.62 3.51
C PHE A 332 14.02 12.68 2.01
N SER A 333 13.45 11.78 1.21
CA SER A 333 13.62 11.75 -0.25
C SER A 333 13.11 13.03 -0.91
N LEU A 334 11.89 13.45 -0.58
CA LEU A 334 11.24 14.60 -1.21
C LEU A 334 11.81 15.95 -0.78
N PHE A 335 12.21 16.10 0.48
CA PHE A 335 12.45 17.43 1.06
C PHE A 335 13.87 17.71 1.56
N SER A 336 14.77 16.74 1.60
CA SER A 336 16.14 16.99 2.08
C SER A 336 16.92 17.93 1.15
N CYS A 337 17.09 17.51 -0.11
CA CYS A 337 17.91 18.19 -1.12
C CYS A 337 17.12 18.63 -2.37
N SER A 338 15.86 18.21 -2.51
CA SER A 338 14.99 18.62 -3.63
C SER A 338 14.04 19.74 -3.23
N SER A 339 13.75 20.62 -4.19
CA SER A 339 12.71 21.66 -4.10
C SER A 339 11.44 21.35 -4.88
N VAL A 340 11.31 20.15 -5.45
CA VAL A 340 10.30 19.86 -6.47
C VAL A 340 8.85 20.09 -5.97
N LEU A 341 8.62 19.98 -4.66
CA LEU A 341 7.32 20.22 -4.02
C LEU A 341 7.28 21.48 -3.15
N ASP A 342 8.33 22.31 -3.14
CA ASP A 342 8.45 23.42 -2.18
C ASP A 342 7.34 24.46 -2.33
N SER A 343 7.00 24.84 -3.57
CA SER A 343 5.91 25.80 -3.82
C SER A 343 4.58 25.36 -3.21
N MET A 344 4.38 24.05 -3.06
CA MET A 344 3.14 23.48 -2.55
C MET A 344 3.08 23.48 -1.03
N LEU A 345 4.22 23.60 -0.34
CA LEU A 345 4.26 23.82 1.10
C LEU A 345 3.76 25.24 1.48
N PHE A 346 3.82 26.19 0.54
CA PHE A 346 3.39 27.58 0.75
C PHE A 346 2.00 27.89 0.15
N LYS A 347 1.46 27.00 -0.69
CA LYS A 347 0.13 27.14 -1.27
C LYS A 347 -0.95 26.91 -0.20
N SER A 348 -2.01 27.70 -0.20
CA SER A 348 -3.14 27.47 0.70
C SER A 348 -3.80 26.12 0.41
N THR A 349 -3.89 25.25 1.41
CA THR A 349 -4.64 23.99 1.36
C THR A 349 -6.03 24.13 2.00
N ASN A 350 -6.80 23.04 2.01
CA ASN A 350 -8.08 22.97 2.71
C ASN A 350 -7.92 23.39 4.18
N PRO A 351 -8.80 24.24 4.77
CA PRO A 351 -8.71 24.63 6.17
C PRO A 351 -8.59 23.46 7.17
N ARG A 352 -9.15 22.30 6.81
CA ARG A 352 -9.05 21.05 7.58
C ARG A 352 -7.61 20.51 7.64
N ASP A 353 -6.86 20.68 6.57
CA ASP A 353 -5.53 20.08 6.36
C ASP A 353 -4.39 21.09 6.56
N ALA A 354 -4.73 22.38 6.69
CA ALA A 354 -3.78 23.44 7.00
C ALA A 354 -2.92 23.19 8.26
N PRO A 355 -3.44 22.60 9.36
CA PRO A 355 -2.59 22.20 10.49
C PRO A 355 -1.55 21.12 10.13
N ILE A 356 -1.90 20.20 9.23
CA ILE A 356 -1.01 19.11 8.78
C ILE A 356 0.10 19.68 7.90
N GLN A 357 -0.27 20.53 6.94
CA GLN A 357 0.69 21.23 6.09
C GLN A 357 1.67 22.09 6.91
N LYS A 358 1.18 22.76 7.96
CA LYS A 358 2.03 23.51 8.91
C LYS A 358 3.00 22.62 9.67
N THR A 359 2.55 21.46 10.18
CA THR A 359 3.45 20.49 10.83
C THR A 359 4.51 20.02 9.84
N LEU A 360 4.11 19.66 8.61
CA LEU A 360 5.04 19.23 7.56
C LEU A 360 6.11 20.30 7.28
N LEU A 361 5.71 21.56 7.10
CA LEU A 361 6.66 22.63 6.80
C LEU A 361 7.53 23.02 8.01
N HIS A 362 6.90 23.36 9.14
CA HIS A 362 7.60 24.00 10.26
C HIS A 362 8.27 23.02 11.21
N ASP A 363 7.70 21.83 11.40
CA ASP A 363 8.19 20.87 12.38
C ASP A 363 9.06 19.78 11.74
N ILE A 364 8.98 19.59 10.41
CA ILE A 364 9.70 18.53 9.68
C ILE A 364 10.66 19.13 8.64
N VAL A 365 10.16 19.78 7.59
CA VAL A 365 10.99 20.23 6.46
C VAL A 365 12.00 21.30 6.89
N ASN A 366 11.57 22.33 7.61
CA ASN A 366 12.46 23.41 8.05
C ASN A 366 13.55 22.93 9.02
N PRO A 367 13.25 22.13 10.07
CA PRO A 367 14.29 21.56 10.95
C PRO A 367 15.23 20.60 10.21
N LEU A 368 14.71 19.78 9.29
CA LEU A 368 15.52 18.90 8.47
C LEU A 368 16.56 19.71 7.68
N ARG A 369 16.13 20.79 7.00
CA ARG A 369 17.02 21.60 6.14
C ARG A 369 17.98 22.48 6.93
N SER A 370 17.54 23.04 8.06
CA SER A 370 18.35 23.98 8.86
C SER A 370 19.29 23.30 9.86
N LYS A 371 18.87 22.19 10.47
CA LYS A 371 19.63 21.48 11.52
C LYS A 371 20.17 20.12 11.05
N GLY A 372 19.62 19.59 9.97
CA GLY A 372 19.95 18.25 9.48
C GLY A 372 19.33 17.12 10.31
N PHE A 373 18.38 17.42 11.19
CA PHE A 373 17.78 16.43 12.10
C PHE A 373 16.33 16.78 12.46
N VAL A 374 15.47 15.77 12.49
CA VAL A 374 14.07 15.87 12.94
C VAL A 374 13.80 14.79 13.98
N GLU A 375 13.28 15.20 15.14
CA GLU A 375 12.88 14.29 16.21
C GLU A 375 11.61 13.51 15.84
N GLY A 376 11.54 12.25 16.26
CA GLY A 376 10.43 11.35 15.92
C GLY A 376 9.07 11.80 16.45
N GLN A 377 9.04 12.67 17.48
CA GLN A 377 7.79 13.24 17.99
C GLN A 377 7.05 14.10 16.94
N HIS A 378 7.77 14.77 16.04
CA HIS A 378 7.14 15.57 14.98
C HIS A 378 6.52 14.66 13.91
N ILE A 379 7.15 13.52 13.64
CA ILE A 379 6.59 12.48 12.76
C ILE A 379 5.36 11.85 13.42
N MET A 380 5.41 11.53 14.71
CA MET A 380 4.25 11.01 15.43
C MET A 380 3.09 12.01 15.47
N LYS A 381 3.38 13.31 15.66
CA LYS A 381 2.38 14.38 15.55
C LYS A 381 1.74 14.39 14.16
N LEU A 382 2.52 14.29 13.08
CA LEU A 382 1.99 14.19 11.72
C LEU A 382 1.07 12.96 11.57
N ARG A 383 1.50 11.79 12.05
CA ARG A 383 0.72 10.53 12.01
C ARG A 383 -0.61 10.65 12.76
N GLN A 384 -0.60 11.23 13.95
CA GLN A 384 -1.80 11.48 14.74
C GLN A 384 -2.76 12.43 14.03
N GLN A 385 -2.24 13.49 13.40
CA GLN A 385 -3.08 14.41 12.64
C GLN A 385 -3.71 13.72 11.42
N LEU A 386 -2.94 12.94 10.65
CA LEU A 386 -3.45 12.16 9.51
C LEU A 386 -4.54 11.17 9.93
N GLN A 387 -4.35 10.48 11.06
CA GLN A 387 -5.33 9.55 11.61
C GLN A 387 -6.58 10.27 12.12
N SER A 388 -6.42 11.41 12.81
CA SER A 388 -7.56 12.18 13.32
C SER A 388 -8.45 12.75 12.21
N GLN A 389 -7.88 13.01 11.03
CA GLN A 389 -8.65 13.43 9.85
C GLN A 389 -9.25 12.26 9.06
N GLY A 390 -9.05 11.02 9.51
CA GLY A 390 -9.69 9.85 8.91
C GLY A 390 -9.06 9.37 7.60
N TYR A 391 -7.84 9.80 7.26
CA TYR A 391 -7.15 9.32 6.06
C TYR A 391 -6.76 7.84 6.15
N SER A 392 -6.37 7.37 7.34
CA SER A 392 -6.19 5.95 7.62
C SER A 392 -6.26 5.69 9.11
N ARG A 393 -6.86 4.55 9.51
CA ARG A 393 -7.02 4.18 10.93
C ARG A 393 -5.74 3.66 11.57
N SER A 394 -4.76 3.24 10.77
CA SER A 394 -3.52 2.60 11.24
C SER A 394 -2.24 3.40 10.99
N PHE A 395 -2.35 4.69 10.63
CA PHE A 395 -1.15 5.51 10.37
C PHE A 395 -0.19 5.55 11.55
N THR A 396 -0.65 5.46 12.81
CA THR A 396 0.19 5.57 14.01
C THR A 396 0.91 4.29 14.45
N THR A 397 0.51 3.11 13.97
CA THR A 397 1.02 1.81 14.44
C THR A 397 1.67 0.98 13.35
N ASP A 398 1.09 0.95 12.16
CA ASP A 398 1.43 -0.04 11.16
C ASP A 398 2.45 0.51 10.15
N GLU A 399 3.29 -0.39 9.63
CA GLU A 399 4.06 -0.12 8.41
C GLU A 399 3.08 -0.04 7.24
N LYS A 400 3.22 0.99 6.40
CA LYS A 400 2.38 1.19 5.22
C LYS A 400 3.24 1.27 3.96
N ASP A 401 2.58 1.14 2.82
CA ASP A 401 3.22 1.38 1.54
C ASP A 401 3.50 2.90 1.36
N PRO A 402 4.72 3.30 0.94
CA PRO A 402 5.03 4.70 0.67
C PRO A 402 4.08 5.36 -0.33
N GLU A 403 3.53 4.63 -1.29
CA GLU A 403 2.55 5.15 -2.26
C GLU A 403 1.27 5.65 -1.57
N GLU A 404 0.71 4.86 -0.63
CA GLU A 404 -0.48 5.25 0.14
C GLU A 404 -0.23 6.57 0.87
N PHE A 405 0.93 6.69 1.50
CA PHE A 405 1.33 7.91 2.20
C PHE A 405 1.57 9.09 1.24
N LEU A 406 2.27 8.87 0.13
CA LEU A 406 2.59 9.90 -0.85
C LEU A 406 1.32 10.44 -1.53
N ASN A 407 0.37 9.58 -1.86
CA ASN A 407 -0.94 9.98 -2.39
C ASN A 407 -1.66 10.92 -1.41
N VAL A 408 -1.65 10.62 -0.10
CA VAL A 408 -2.25 11.50 0.91
C VAL A 408 -1.53 12.85 1.00
N ILE A 409 -0.19 12.83 1.05
CA ILE A 409 0.60 14.07 1.12
C ILE A 409 0.37 14.94 -0.11
N MET A 410 0.44 14.37 -1.31
CA MET A 410 0.31 15.13 -2.56
C MET A 410 -1.11 15.62 -2.79
N HIS A 411 -2.09 14.72 -2.72
CA HIS A 411 -3.47 15.05 -3.06
C HIS A 411 -4.13 15.92 -1.98
N HIS A 412 -4.06 15.49 -0.72
CA HIS A 412 -4.85 16.10 0.35
C HIS A 412 -4.09 17.20 1.07
N ILE A 413 -2.82 16.98 1.41
CA ILE A 413 -2.07 17.95 2.22
C ILE A 413 -1.55 19.11 1.36
N LEU A 414 -0.92 18.79 0.23
CA LEU A 414 -0.31 19.77 -0.67
C LEU A 414 -1.30 20.34 -1.71
N ALA A 415 -2.50 19.77 -1.83
CA ALA A 415 -3.50 20.15 -2.84
C ALA A 415 -2.87 20.27 -4.24
N LEU A 416 -2.05 19.27 -4.56
CA LEU A 416 -1.33 19.14 -5.82
C LEU A 416 -2.28 18.58 -6.87
N ASP A 417 -2.26 19.16 -8.06
CA ASP A 417 -2.85 18.50 -9.21
C ASP A 417 -2.02 17.25 -9.55
N PRO A 418 -2.63 16.16 -10.05
CA PRO A 418 -1.92 14.94 -10.39
C PRO A 418 -0.67 15.21 -11.24
N LEU A 419 0.47 14.67 -10.80
CA LEU A 419 1.77 14.91 -11.43
C LEU A 419 1.88 14.27 -12.82
N LEU A 420 1.17 13.16 -13.01
CA LEU A 420 1.23 12.34 -14.21
C LEU A 420 -0.12 12.36 -14.92
N LYS A 421 -0.09 12.75 -16.18
CA LYS A 421 -1.22 12.68 -17.11
C LYS A 421 -0.90 11.66 -18.18
N LEU A 422 -1.42 10.45 -18.01
CA LEU A 422 -1.16 9.30 -18.89
C LEU A 422 -2.28 9.19 -19.92
N SER A 423 -1.94 9.27 -21.20
CA SER A 423 -2.87 9.11 -22.31
C SER A 423 -2.81 7.68 -22.86
N ALA A 424 -3.95 7.01 -22.88
CA ALA A 424 -4.15 5.71 -23.54
C ALA A 424 -5.30 5.83 -24.55
N GLY A 425 -4.99 5.78 -25.85
CA GLY A 425 -6.03 5.86 -26.90
C GLY A 425 -6.89 7.13 -26.83
N GLY A 426 -6.33 8.25 -26.38
CA GLY A 426 -7.02 9.55 -26.28
C GLY A 426 -7.78 9.80 -24.98
N LYS A 427 -7.79 8.85 -24.03
CA LYS A 427 -8.27 9.07 -22.66
C LYS A 427 -7.10 9.37 -21.74
N VAL A 428 -7.20 10.45 -20.97
CA VAL A 428 -6.19 10.84 -19.98
C VAL A 428 -6.57 10.28 -18.61
N GLN A 429 -5.63 9.60 -17.97
CA GLN A 429 -5.70 9.14 -16.59
C GLN A 429 -4.70 9.93 -15.75
N ASP A 430 -5.13 10.27 -14.54
CA ASP A 430 -4.38 11.08 -13.61
C ASP A 430 -3.79 10.21 -12.50
N SER A 431 -2.51 10.39 -12.18
CA SER A 431 -1.84 9.70 -11.07
C SER A 431 -0.69 10.52 -10.50
N TYR A 432 -0.23 10.17 -9.28
CA TYR A 432 1.00 10.73 -8.69
C TYR A 432 2.21 9.83 -8.90
N CYS A 433 2.00 8.51 -8.94
CA CYS A 433 3.02 7.50 -9.15
C CYS A 433 2.69 6.65 -10.38
N TYR A 434 3.72 6.10 -11.02
CA TYR A 434 3.56 5.12 -12.10
C TYR A 434 4.21 3.80 -11.71
N GLN A 435 3.40 2.74 -11.67
CA GLN A 435 3.88 1.37 -11.50
C GLN A 435 4.36 0.82 -12.83
N ILE A 436 5.61 0.34 -12.85
CA ILE A 436 6.15 -0.36 -14.01
C ILE A 436 5.52 -1.76 -14.09
N PHE A 437 4.89 -2.03 -15.24
CA PHE A 437 4.37 -3.33 -15.64
C PHE A 437 5.09 -3.83 -16.89
N LEU A 438 5.53 -5.09 -16.89
CA LEU A 438 6.18 -5.73 -18.04
C LEU A 438 5.46 -7.03 -18.41
N ASP A 439 5.47 -7.35 -19.70
CA ASP A 439 5.00 -8.63 -20.20
C ASP A 439 5.92 -9.78 -19.75
N GLN A 440 5.36 -10.98 -19.55
CA GLN A 440 6.11 -12.18 -19.13
C GLN A 440 7.23 -12.60 -20.11
N ASN A 441 7.20 -12.11 -21.36
CA ASN A 441 8.14 -12.45 -22.43
C ASN A 441 9.20 -11.35 -22.66
N HIS A 442 9.74 -10.73 -21.61
CA HIS A 442 10.85 -9.79 -21.76
C HIS A 442 12.21 -10.51 -21.83
N SER A 443 13.14 -10.00 -22.63
CA SER A 443 14.51 -10.51 -22.75
C SER A 443 15.54 -9.78 -21.86
N LEU A 444 15.06 -8.86 -21.01
CA LEU A 444 15.89 -8.05 -20.13
C LEU A 444 16.45 -8.89 -18.97
N VAL A 445 17.77 -8.82 -18.75
CA VAL A 445 18.46 -9.49 -17.64
C VAL A 445 18.91 -8.49 -16.58
N LEU A 446 19.57 -7.42 -17.01
CA LEU A 446 19.98 -6.29 -16.16
C LEU A 446 19.47 -4.98 -16.79
N PRO A 447 18.20 -4.62 -16.55
CA PRO A 447 17.60 -3.47 -17.19
C PRO A 447 18.00 -2.16 -16.50
N THR A 448 18.04 -1.09 -17.29
CA THR A 448 18.02 0.29 -16.79
C THR A 448 16.59 0.74 -16.51
N VAL A 449 16.41 1.74 -15.64
CA VAL A 449 15.08 2.32 -15.38
C VAL A 449 14.45 2.90 -16.67
N GLN A 450 15.24 3.51 -17.56
CA GLN A 450 14.77 3.95 -18.89
C GLN A 450 14.16 2.81 -19.70
N GLN A 451 14.84 1.66 -19.77
CA GLN A 451 14.33 0.48 -20.50
C GLN A 451 13.04 -0.04 -19.87
N LEU A 452 12.98 -0.14 -18.54
CA LEU A 452 11.79 -0.58 -17.83
C LEU A 452 10.59 0.33 -18.15
N LEU A 453 10.80 1.64 -18.11
CA LEU A 453 9.78 2.64 -18.40
C LEU A 453 9.29 2.52 -19.85
N GLU A 454 10.20 2.50 -20.82
CA GLU A 454 9.86 2.41 -22.24
C GLU A 454 9.12 1.11 -22.58
N HIS A 455 9.57 -0.02 -22.05
CA HIS A 455 8.88 -1.29 -22.23
C HIS A 455 7.48 -1.28 -21.63
N SER A 456 7.32 -0.69 -20.44
CA SER A 456 6.01 -0.59 -19.79
C SER A 456 5.03 0.27 -20.57
N PHE A 457 5.49 1.45 -21.04
CA PHE A 457 4.71 2.33 -21.88
C PHE A 457 4.36 1.71 -23.22
N HIS A 458 5.30 0.98 -23.82
CA HIS A 458 5.09 0.27 -25.07
C HIS A 458 4.02 -0.83 -24.94
N SER A 459 4.13 -1.70 -23.93
CA SER A 459 3.18 -2.79 -23.71
C SER A 459 1.77 -2.29 -23.36
N ALA A 460 1.67 -1.20 -22.60
CA ALA A 460 0.39 -0.61 -22.22
C ALA A 460 -0.17 0.39 -23.25
N GLY A 461 0.59 0.73 -24.31
CA GLY A 461 0.19 1.74 -25.29
C GLY A 461 0.00 3.14 -24.71
N LEU A 462 0.81 3.49 -23.70
CA LEU A 462 0.72 4.76 -22.96
C LEU A 462 1.60 5.84 -23.59
N LYS A 463 1.18 7.08 -23.42
CA LYS A 463 1.97 8.30 -23.68
C LYS A 463 1.76 9.32 -22.55
N LEU A 464 2.72 10.20 -22.33
CA LEU A 464 2.62 11.34 -21.41
C LEU A 464 1.95 12.51 -22.13
N ALA A 465 0.91 13.10 -21.54
CA ALA A 465 0.25 14.28 -22.12
C ALA A 465 1.12 15.54 -22.01
N GLU A 466 1.92 15.64 -20.94
CA GLU A 466 2.85 16.73 -20.68
C GLU A 466 4.07 16.23 -19.89
N VAL A 467 5.13 17.04 -19.84
CA VAL A 467 6.34 16.71 -19.07
C VAL A 467 6.04 16.89 -17.57
N PRO A 468 6.18 15.84 -16.74
CA PRO A 468 5.92 15.96 -15.31
C PRO A 468 7.03 16.73 -14.60
N SER A 469 6.66 17.55 -13.60
CA SER A 469 7.63 18.26 -12.75
C SER A 469 8.36 17.31 -11.80
N CYS A 470 7.65 16.30 -11.31
CA CYS A 470 8.15 15.20 -10.49
C CYS A 470 7.60 13.88 -11.06
N PHE A 471 8.46 12.90 -11.32
CA PHE A 471 8.05 11.59 -11.82
C PHE A 471 8.51 10.50 -10.86
N MET A 472 7.53 9.87 -10.21
CA MET A 472 7.76 8.77 -9.27
C MET A 472 7.47 7.42 -9.94
N LEU A 473 8.49 6.59 -10.07
CA LEU A 473 8.42 5.28 -10.73
C LEU A 473 8.55 4.16 -9.72
N GLN A 474 7.50 3.34 -9.56
CA GLN A 474 7.56 2.12 -8.74
C GLN A 474 8.09 0.95 -9.56
N MET A 475 9.04 0.23 -8.97
CA MET A 475 9.68 -0.92 -9.60
C MET A 475 8.77 -2.14 -9.62
N PRO A 476 8.91 -3.04 -10.61
CA PRO A 476 8.07 -4.23 -10.73
C PRO A 476 8.38 -5.24 -9.61
N ARG A 477 7.72 -5.06 -8.47
CA ARG A 477 7.78 -5.90 -7.28
C ARG A 477 6.39 -6.47 -7.02
N PHE A 478 6.33 -7.70 -6.50
CA PHE A 478 5.09 -8.35 -6.12
C PHE A 478 5.20 -8.82 -4.66
N GLY A 479 4.47 -8.16 -3.76
CA GLY A 479 4.58 -8.41 -2.33
C GLY A 479 5.98 -8.14 -1.76
N LYS A 480 6.26 -8.70 -0.57
CA LYS A 480 7.50 -8.43 0.18
C LYS A 480 8.73 -9.22 -0.30
N LYS A 481 8.52 -10.34 -1.01
CA LYS A 481 9.59 -11.29 -1.35
C LYS A 481 9.94 -11.33 -2.84
N PHE A 482 9.01 -11.00 -3.74
CA PHE A 482 9.22 -11.15 -5.17
C PHE A 482 9.68 -9.84 -5.81
N LYS A 483 10.84 -9.91 -6.47
CA LYS A 483 11.40 -8.86 -7.32
C LYS A 483 11.51 -9.43 -8.73
N MET A 484 11.01 -8.73 -9.74
CA MET A 484 11.09 -9.20 -11.12
C MET A 484 12.53 -9.24 -11.63
N PHE A 485 13.40 -8.35 -11.13
CA PHE A 485 14.82 -8.29 -11.47
C PHE A 485 15.67 -8.31 -10.20
N ASP A 486 16.75 -9.09 -10.22
CA ASP A 486 17.73 -9.15 -9.12
C ASP A 486 18.49 -7.83 -8.97
N LYS A 487 18.74 -7.15 -10.09
CA LYS A 487 19.42 -5.86 -10.15
C LYS A 487 18.75 -4.97 -11.20
N ILE A 488 18.63 -3.68 -10.89
CA ILE A 488 18.15 -2.64 -11.79
C ILE A 488 19.20 -1.52 -11.80
N ILE A 489 19.60 -1.07 -12.98
CA ILE A 489 20.54 0.05 -13.12
C ILE A 489 19.74 1.35 -13.06
N PRO A 490 20.00 2.24 -12.08
CA PRO A 490 19.34 3.53 -12.02
C PRO A 490 19.77 4.40 -13.20
N SER A 491 18.79 4.88 -13.98
CA SER A 491 19.06 5.91 -14.98
C SER A 491 19.25 7.24 -14.26
N LEU A 492 20.43 7.87 -14.35
CA LEU A 492 20.65 9.17 -13.71
C LEU A 492 19.87 10.31 -14.39
N GLU A 493 19.59 10.13 -15.69
CA GLU A 493 18.69 10.96 -16.47
C GLU A 493 17.65 10.03 -17.13
N LEU A 494 16.38 10.44 -17.09
CA LEU A 494 15.32 9.84 -17.89
C LEU A 494 15.00 10.76 -19.06
N ASP A 495 14.97 10.19 -20.25
CA ASP A 495 14.55 10.87 -21.47
C ASP A 495 13.09 10.55 -21.74
N VAL A 496 12.21 11.55 -21.60
CA VAL A 496 10.77 11.38 -21.77
C VAL A 496 10.26 11.90 -23.11
N THR A 497 11.14 12.44 -23.95
CA THR A 497 10.80 13.05 -25.24
C THR A 497 9.95 12.13 -26.12
N ASP A 498 10.36 10.86 -26.23
CA ASP A 498 9.69 9.89 -27.11
C ASP A 498 8.43 9.25 -26.46
N LEU A 499 8.23 9.52 -25.16
CA LEU A 499 7.05 9.11 -24.39
C LEU A 499 5.90 10.13 -24.46
N LEU A 500 6.16 11.37 -24.90
CA LEU A 500 5.13 12.41 -25.00
C LEU A 500 4.12 12.11 -26.13
N SER A 501 2.85 12.46 -25.92
CA SER A 501 1.78 12.29 -26.92
C SER A 501 1.82 13.34 -28.02
N GLU A 502 2.36 14.52 -27.71
CA GLU A 502 2.42 15.68 -28.60
C GLU A 502 3.87 16.12 -28.76
N GLY A 503 4.24 16.49 -29.99
CA GLY A 503 5.55 17.09 -30.28
C GLY A 503 6.25 16.46 -31.48
N PRO A 504 7.13 17.21 -32.15
CA PRO A 504 7.93 16.68 -33.25
C PRO A 504 8.97 15.68 -32.73
N GLN A 505 8.96 14.47 -33.26
CA GLN A 505 9.95 13.44 -32.91
C GLN A 505 11.03 13.31 -33.99
N GLN A 506 12.21 12.83 -33.61
CA GLN A 506 13.33 12.63 -34.53
C GLN A 506 13.39 11.19 -35.02
N CYS A 507 13.60 11.02 -36.33
CA CYS A 507 13.88 9.74 -36.93
C CYS A 507 15.16 9.17 -36.32
N MET A 508 15.07 7.98 -35.74
CA MET A 508 16.18 7.34 -35.05
C MET A 508 17.42 7.05 -35.92
N ILE A 509 17.27 7.10 -37.25
CA ILE A 509 18.35 6.82 -38.21
C ILE A 509 19.04 8.09 -38.70
N CYS A 510 18.27 9.10 -39.11
CA CYS A 510 18.82 10.30 -39.77
C CYS A 510 18.64 11.60 -38.97
N GLY A 511 17.92 11.59 -37.86
CA GLY A 511 17.64 12.77 -37.02
C GLY A 511 16.62 13.77 -37.59
N ASN A 512 16.17 13.60 -38.83
CA ASN A 512 15.09 14.41 -39.42
C ASN A 512 13.74 14.07 -38.81
N LEU A 513 12.69 14.85 -39.09
CA LEU A 513 11.32 14.62 -38.58
C LEU A 513 10.85 13.18 -38.82
N ALA A 514 10.50 12.48 -37.74
CA ALA A 514 9.84 11.19 -37.81
C ALA A 514 8.37 11.36 -38.24
N GLN A 515 7.88 10.41 -39.01
CA GLN A 515 6.52 10.41 -39.55
C GLN A 515 5.77 9.11 -39.26
N VAL A 516 6.51 8.02 -39.01
CA VAL A 516 5.95 6.71 -38.76
C VAL A 516 6.63 6.06 -37.57
N GLU A 517 5.88 5.28 -36.82
CA GLU A 517 6.34 4.40 -35.75
C GLU A 517 6.17 2.93 -36.18
N CYS A 518 7.12 2.08 -35.79
CA CYS A 518 7.00 0.64 -35.92
C CYS A 518 7.18 -0.03 -34.55
N THR A 519 6.07 -0.48 -33.95
CA THR A 519 6.07 -1.15 -32.65
C THR A 519 6.80 -2.49 -32.68
N GLU A 520 6.73 -3.22 -33.79
CA GLU A 520 7.42 -4.51 -33.95
C GLU A 520 8.96 -4.36 -34.00
N CYS A 521 9.45 -3.26 -34.56
CA CYS A 521 10.89 -2.96 -34.53
C CYS A 521 11.42 -2.74 -33.11
N PHE A 522 10.56 -2.39 -32.13
CA PHE A 522 10.97 -2.20 -30.74
C PHE A 522 11.51 -3.49 -30.12
N LYS A 523 10.99 -4.64 -30.56
CA LYS A 523 11.41 -5.98 -30.09
C LYS A 523 12.53 -6.59 -30.95
N ASP A 524 12.95 -5.93 -32.04
CA ASP A 524 13.98 -6.43 -32.95
C ASP A 524 15.38 -6.18 -32.35
N PRO A 525 16.19 -7.23 -32.08
CA PRO A 525 17.51 -7.09 -31.46
C PRO A 525 18.54 -6.38 -32.33
N ALA A 526 18.26 -6.12 -33.61
CA ALA A 526 19.12 -5.34 -34.48
C ALA A 526 19.13 -3.83 -34.15
N PHE A 527 18.15 -3.35 -33.38
CA PHE A 527 18.09 -1.96 -32.93
C PHE A 527 18.54 -1.81 -31.47
N SER A 528 18.74 -0.57 -31.04
CA SER A 528 18.96 -0.24 -29.63
C SER A 528 17.82 -0.83 -28.77
N GLN A 529 18.15 -1.32 -27.59
CA GLN A 529 17.14 -1.78 -26.62
C GLN A 529 16.42 -0.62 -25.90
N THR A 530 16.75 0.62 -26.25
CA THR A 530 16.12 1.84 -25.77
C THR A 530 15.58 2.69 -26.90
N GLY A 531 14.60 3.53 -26.60
CA GLY A 531 13.93 4.46 -27.50
C GLY A 531 12.92 3.81 -28.44
N PHE A 532 11.80 4.49 -28.68
CA PHE A 532 10.79 4.04 -29.64
C PHE A 532 11.34 4.01 -31.07
N LYS A 533 10.82 3.11 -31.91
CA LYS A 533 11.32 2.92 -33.28
C LYS A 533 10.52 3.76 -34.25
N ILE A 534 10.93 5.01 -34.32
CA ILE A 534 10.30 6.06 -35.12
C ILE A 534 11.20 6.48 -36.29
N PHE A 535 10.61 6.67 -37.45
CA PHE A 535 11.31 6.84 -38.71
C PHE A 535 10.69 7.95 -39.56
N CYS A 536 11.50 8.62 -40.38
CA CYS A 536 10.98 9.33 -41.54
C CYS A 536 10.59 8.32 -42.63
N ASN A 537 9.77 8.72 -43.60
CA ASN A 537 9.29 7.81 -44.65
C ASN A 537 10.42 7.12 -45.43
N THR A 538 11.52 7.83 -45.72
CA THR A 538 12.67 7.26 -46.44
C THR A 538 13.39 6.19 -45.64
N CYS A 539 13.71 6.46 -44.37
CA CYS A 539 14.37 5.49 -43.50
C CYS A 539 13.47 4.30 -43.19
N ALA A 540 12.16 4.53 -43.01
CA ALA A 540 11.19 3.46 -42.82
C ALA A 540 11.21 2.48 -44.02
N ALA A 541 11.16 2.99 -45.25
CA ALA A 541 11.21 2.16 -46.45
C ALA A 541 12.50 1.34 -46.55
N GLN A 542 13.64 1.93 -46.19
CA GLN A 542 14.93 1.23 -46.20
C GLN A 542 14.98 0.12 -45.13
N VAL A 543 14.59 0.42 -43.89
CA VAL A 543 14.59 -0.53 -42.76
C VAL A 543 13.67 -1.72 -43.03
N HIS A 544 12.48 -1.46 -43.56
CA HIS A 544 11.44 -2.46 -43.82
C HIS A 544 11.59 -3.13 -45.19
N SER A 545 12.63 -2.78 -45.98
CA SER A 545 13.03 -3.56 -47.15
C SER A 545 13.68 -4.90 -46.79
N HIS A 546 14.17 -5.03 -45.54
CA HIS A 546 14.81 -6.23 -45.02
C HIS A 546 13.80 -7.38 -44.88
N PRO A 547 14.13 -8.62 -45.31
CA PRO A 547 13.18 -9.74 -45.33
C PRO A 547 12.45 -9.99 -44.01
N HIS A 548 13.15 -9.87 -42.88
CA HIS A 548 12.58 -10.08 -41.56
C HIS A 548 11.64 -8.97 -41.07
N ARG A 549 11.64 -7.79 -41.71
CA ARG A 549 10.85 -6.62 -41.30
C ARG A 549 9.79 -6.21 -42.31
N ARG A 550 9.72 -6.87 -43.47
CA ARG A 550 8.73 -6.54 -44.53
C ARG A 550 7.28 -6.70 -44.08
N SER A 551 7.04 -7.57 -43.11
CA SER A 551 5.71 -7.83 -42.56
C SER A 551 5.30 -6.87 -41.44
N HIS A 552 6.20 -6.01 -40.96
CA HIS A 552 5.88 -5.14 -39.85
C HIS A 552 4.85 -4.08 -40.24
N VAL A 553 3.98 -3.72 -39.30
CA VAL A 553 2.98 -2.67 -39.46
C VAL A 553 3.56 -1.32 -39.04
N LEU A 554 3.37 -0.31 -39.91
CA LEU A 554 3.75 1.07 -39.65
C LEU A 554 2.52 1.89 -39.24
N VAL A 555 2.66 2.66 -38.17
CA VAL A 555 1.62 3.58 -37.67
C VAL A 555 2.09 5.01 -37.95
N ASN A 556 1.22 5.84 -38.54
CA ASN A 556 1.55 7.26 -38.75
C ASN A 556 1.51 8.01 -37.42
N LEU A 557 2.53 8.83 -37.18
CA LEU A 557 2.57 9.77 -36.07
C LEU A 557 1.66 10.97 -36.37
N ASP A 558 0.99 11.49 -35.35
CA ASP A 558 0.26 12.75 -35.46
C ASP A 558 1.25 13.92 -35.36
N ILE A 559 1.41 14.66 -36.47
CA ILE A 559 2.36 15.78 -36.55
C ILE A 559 1.57 17.08 -36.64
N PRO A 560 1.72 17.99 -35.67
CA PRO A 560 1.02 19.27 -35.72
C PRO A 560 1.37 20.05 -37.01
N LYS A 561 0.35 20.62 -37.66
CA LYS A 561 0.47 21.28 -38.97
C LYS A 561 1.53 22.39 -39.03
N ALA A 562 1.87 23.01 -37.90
CA ALA A 562 2.92 24.02 -37.79
C ALA A 562 4.32 23.50 -38.15
N TYR A 563 4.57 22.19 -38.04
CA TYR A 563 5.84 21.55 -38.37
C TYR A 563 5.89 21.03 -39.82
N LEU A 564 4.76 21.03 -40.52
CA LEU A 564 4.66 20.61 -41.92
C LEU A 564 5.04 21.79 -42.84
N GLY A 565 6.35 22.02 -43.05
CA GLY A 565 6.85 22.96 -44.05
C GLY A 565 8.07 23.80 -43.65
N HIS A 566 8.39 23.86 -42.36
CA HIS A 566 9.66 24.40 -41.87
C HIS A 566 10.60 23.24 -41.56
N GLY A 567 11.79 23.22 -42.16
CA GLY A 567 12.82 22.26 -41.79
C GLY A 567 13.02 22.30 -40.28
N VAL A 568 12.98 21.15 -39.62
CA VAL A 568 13.10 21.06 -38.17
C VAL A 568 14.45 21.70 -37.77
N PRO A 569 14.48 22.64 -36.81
CA PRO A 569 15.76 23.13 -36.29
C PRO A 569 16.60 21.92 -35.87
N HIS A 570 17.88 21.90 -36.26
CA HIS A 570 18.79 20.75 -36.13
C HIS A 570 19.04 20.27 -34.67
N THR A 571 18.38 20.87 -33.68
CA THR A 571 18.42 20.48 -32.28
C THR A 571 17.01 20.61 -31.71
N LEU A 572 16.23 19.53 -31.75
CA LEU A 572 15.07 19.41 -30.88
C LEU A 572 15.57 19.30 -29.45
N THR A 573 15.08 20.17 -28.57
CA THR A 573 15.34 20.07 -27.14
C THR A 573 14.69 18.79 -26.63
N ARG A 574 15.50 17.84 -26.16
CA ARG A 574 15.01 16.61 -25.55
C ARG A 574 14.61 16.91 -24.11
N ASP A 575 13.41 16.51 -23.74
CA ASP A 575 12.89 16.67 -22.39
C ASP A 575 13.46 15.57 -21.50
N LYS A 576 14.28 15.98 -20.54
CA LYS A 576 14.98 15.09 -19.62
C LYS A 576 14.64 15.40 -18.18
N LEU A 577 14.55 14.36 -17.37
CA LEU A 577 14.37 14.44 -15.93
C LEU A 577 15.60 13.87 -15.23
N GLU A 578 16.01 14.47 -14.13
CA GLU A 578 17.17 14.03 -13.35
C GLU A 578 16.73 13.20 -12.15
N LEU A 579 17.46 12.11 -11.87
CA LEU A 579 17.25 11.29 -10.68
C LEU A 579 17.76 12.04 -9.45
N PHE A 580 16.90 12.27 -8.46
CA PHE A 580 17.31 12.93 -7.21
C PHE A 580 17.20 12.03 -5.98
N ALA A 581 16.32 11.03 -5.99
CA ALA A 581 16.17 10.10 -4.86
C ALA A 581 15.72 8.69 -5.28
N VAL A 582 16.08 7.71 -4.45
CA VAL A 582 15.65 6.31 -4.59
C VAL A 582 15.23 5.78 -3.23
N LEU A 583 13.98 5.33 -3.14
CA LEU A 583 13.47 4.58 -1.99
C LEU A 583 13.80 3.11 -2.19
N CYS A 584 14.35 2.47 -1.16
CA CYS A 584 14.71 1.06 -1.19
C CYS A 584 14.06 0.30 -0.05
N ILE A 585 13.64 -0.94 -0.31
CA ILE A 585 13.15 -1.89 0.69
C ILE A 585 13.71 -3.28 0.40
N GLU A 586 14.30 -3.89 1.44
CA GLU A 586 14.73 -5.28 1.37
C GLU A 586 13.59 -6.23 1.75
N THR A 587 12.99 -6.05 2.94
CA THR A 587 11.88 -6.87 3.45
C THR A 587 10.75 -6.02 4.04
N SER A 588 11.05 -5.19 5.05
CA SER A 588 10.07 -4.43 5.83
C SER A 588 10.66 -3.13 6.42
N HIS A 589 11.75 -2.64 5.83
CA HIS A 589 12.43 -1.44 6.31
C HIS A 589 12.86 -0.57 5.14
N TYR A 590 12.17 0.56 4.99
CA TYR A 590 12.45 1.54 3.96
C TYR A 590 13.66 2.40 4.34
N VAL A 591 14.52 2.61 3.35
CA VAL A 591 15.66 3.53 3.41
C VAL A 591 15.69 4.39 2.15
N SER A 592 16.49 5.45 2.17
CA SER A 592 16.58 6.39 1.06
C SER A 592 18.02 6.62 0.61
N PHE A 593 18.21 6.71 -0.70
CA PHE A 593 19.40 7.22 -1.35
C PHE A 593 19.09 8.57 -1.97
N ILE A 594 19.93 9.57 -1.74
CA ILE A 594 19.79 10.91 -2.33
C ILE A 594 21.00 11.21 -3.21
N LYS A 595 20.72 11.61 -4.45
CA LYS A 595 21.69 12.20 -5.38
C LYS A 595 21.72 13.69 -5.12
N TYR A 596 22.71 14.16 -4.37
CA TYR A 596 22.74 15.55 -3.88
C TYR A 596 23.56 16.50 -4.74
N GLY A 597 24.36 15.98 -5.68
CA GLY A 597 25.24 16.76 -6.55
C GLY A 597 25.31 16.14 -7.95
N PRO A 598 26.03 16.76 -8.90
CA PRO A 598 26.10 16.29 -10.29
C PRO A 598 27.00 15.06 -10.49
N ASN A 599 28.03 14.85 -9.66
CA ASN A 599 29.00 13.77 -9.89
C ASN A 599 28.41 12.40 -9.56
N ASN A 600 28.86 11.34 -10.22
CA ASN A 600 28.39 9.97 -9.98
C ASN A 600 28.59 9.49 -8.54
N GLN A 601 29.52 10.12 -7.81
CA GLN A 601 29.88 9.79 -6.42
C GLN A 601 29.09 10.61 -5.38
N ASP A 602 28.29 11.59 -5.82
CA ASP A 602 27.54 12.50 -4.93
C ASP A 602 26.25 11.86 -4.41
N TRP A 603 26.41 10.81 -3.59
CA TRP A 603 25.33 10.07 -2.98
C TRP A 603 25.43 10.04 -1.46
N ILE A 604 24.27 10.18 -0.81
CA ILE A 604 24.10 9.86 0.62
C ILE A 604 23.05 8.76 0.78
N PHE A 605 23.24 7.96 1.80
CA PHE A 605 22.32 6.94 2.27
C PHE A 605 21.74 7.36 3.61
N PHE A 606 20.43 7.21 3.78
CA PHE A 606 19.69 7.53 4.99
C PHE A 606 18.92 6.32 5.50
N ASP A 607 19.10 6.03 6.79
CA ASP A 607 18.35 5.03 7.55
C ASP A 607 17.79 5.67 8.83
N SER A 608 16.45 5.67 8.97
CA SER A 608 15.76 6.30 10.11
C SER A 608 15.89 5.52 11.42
N MET A 609 16.29 4.24 11.34
CA MET A 609 16.42 3.32 12.47
C MET A 609 17.77 2.57 12.44
N ALA A 610 18.83 3.26 12.02
CA ALA A 610 20.17 2.69 11.84
C ALA A 610 20.74 2.05 13.12
N ASP A 611 20.41 2.61 14.27
CA ASP A 611 20.83 2.12 15.58
C ASP A 611 19.74 2.42 16.63
N ARG A 612 19.87 1.87 17.83
CA ARG A 612 18.93 2.08 18.95
C ARG A 612 19.68 2.25 20.26
N GLN A 613 19.32 3.29 21.00
CA GLN A 613 19.81 3.50 22.37
C GLN A 613 18.71 3.17 23.38
N GLY A 614 19.02 2.24 24.29
CA GLY A 614 18.08 1.77 25.31
C GLY A 614 17.19 0.61 24.84
N GLU A 615 16.49 -0.02 25.78
CA GLU A 615 15.63 -1.17 25.52
C GLU A 615 14.17 -0.73 25.29
N ARG A 616 13.30 -0.86 26.31
CA ARG A 616 11.86 -0.56 26.20
C ARG A 616 11.57 0.93 26.03
N ASP A 617 12.19 1.78 26.85
CA ASP A 617 12.10 3.25 26.74
C ASP A 617 13.19 3.84 25.82
N GLY A 618 13.79 2.98 25.01
CA GLY A 618 14.84 3.37 24.08
C GLY A 618 14.29 4.14 22.88
N PHE A 619 15.18 4.90 22.23
CA PHE A 619 14.89 5.63 21.00
C PHE A 619 15.82 5.19 19.88
N ASN A 620 15.32 5.28 18.65
CA ASN A 620 16.13 4.99 17.47
C ASN A 620 17.06 6.16 17.15
N ILE A 621 18.22 5.85 16.61
CA ILE A 621 19.23 6.81 16.17
C ILE A 621 19.27 6.74 14.65
N PRO A 622 18.78 7.78 13.95
CA PRO A 622 18.90 7.82 12.51
C PRO A 622 20.35 8.14 12.12
N GLU A 623 20.75 7.66 10.96
CA GLU A 623 22.09 7.90 10.42
C GLU A 623 22.03 8.22 8.93
N VAL A 624 22.85 9.19 8.55
CA VAL A 624 23.10 9.52 7.15
C VAL A 624 24.60 9.43 6.89
N HIS A 625 25.01 8.70 5.86
CA HIS A 625 26.41 8.63 5.48
C HIS A 625 26.58 8.77 3.97
N ALA A 626 27.75 9.27 3.55
CA ALA A 626 28.12 9.29 2.14
C ALA A 626 28.36 7.86 1.64
N CYS A 627 27.87 7.56 0.45
CA CYS A 627 28.04 6.26 -0.21
C CYS A 627 28.61 6.42 -1.63
N PRO A 628 29.82 7.00 -1.78
CA PRO A 628 30.44 7.21 -3.09
C PRO A 628 30.62 5.91 -3.87
N GLU A 629 30.75 4.77 -3.18
CA GLU A 629 30.84 3.46 -3.82
C GLU A 629 29.70 3.16 -4.81
N VAL A 630 28.52 3.79 -4.66
CA VAL A 630 27.45 3.74 -5.66
C VAL A 630 27.97 4.17 -7.04
N GLY A 631 28.71 5.28 -7.13
CA GLY A 631 29.26 5.78 -8.38
C GLY A 631 30.23 4.82 -9.04
N MET A 632 30.97 4.02 -8.26
CA MET A 632 31.86 2.99 -8.80
C MET A 632 31.06 1.93 -9.58
N TYR A 633 29.88 1.54 -9.10
CA TYR A 633 29.01 0.58 -9.78
C TYR A 633 28.21 1.18 -10.94
N LEU A 634 27.93 2.49 -10.91
CA LEU A 634 27.30 3.20 -12.03
C LEU A 634 28.24 3.33 -13.24
N GLU A 635 29.54 3.46 -12.99
CA GLU A 635 30.58 3.52 -14.03
C GLU A 635 31.00 2.14 -14.54
N MET A 636 30.63 1.08 -13.81
CA MET A 636 30.94 -0.30 -14.17
C MET A 636 30.19 -0.73 -15.44
N PRO A 637 30.83 -1.44 -16.38
CA PRO A 637 30.15 -1.99 -17.55
C PRO A 637 28.98 -2.90 -17.14
N PRO A 638 27.82 -2.85 -17.82
CA PRO A 638 26.64 -3.64 -17.44
C PRO A 638 26.92 -5.16 -17.34
N ALA A 639 27.76 -5.70 -18.23
CA ALA A 639 28.13 -7.12 -18.19
C ALA A 639 28.92 -7.49 -16.92
N GLU A 640 29.75 -6.59 -16.41
CA GLU A 640 30.49 -6.80 -15.16
C GLU A 640 29.56 -6.64 -13.95
N LEU A 641 28.70 -5.62 -13.96
CA LEU A 641 27.71 -5.39 -12.90
C LEU A 641 26.71 -6.56 -12.77
N ALA A 642 26.31 -7.16 -13.89
CA ALA A 642 25.46 -8.34 -13.91
C ALA A 642 26.09 -9.50 -13.11
N ASN A 643 27.40 -9.71 -13.26
CA ASN A 643 28.15 -10.76 -12.60
C ASN A 643 28.51 -10.46 -11.14
N GLN A 644 28.31 -9.22 -10.66
CA GLN A 644 28.58 -8.88 -9.27
C GLN A 644 27.67 -9.68 -8.33
N VAL A 645 28.26 -10.32 -7.33
CA VAL A 645 27.50 -10.99 -6.27
C VAL A 645 26.97 -9.91 -5.32
N PRO A 646 25.66 -9.81 -5.07
CA PRO A 646 25.09 -8.73 -4.24
C PRO A 646 25.71 -8.60 -2.85
N ARG A 647 26.17 -9.71 -2.26
CA ARG A 647 26.81 -9.73 -0.93
C ARG A 647 28.23 -9.15 -0.92
N ASP A 648 28.90 -9.14 -2.07
CA ASP A 648 30.26 -8.65 -2.22
C ASP A 648 30.30 -7.18 -2.68
N MET A 649 29.12 -6.60 -2.95
CA MET A 649 29.02 -5.18 -3.26
C MET A 649 29.43 -4.35 -2.05
N LYS A 650 30.29 -3.36 -2.28
CA LYS A 650 30.83 -2.50 -1.24
C LYS A 650 29.72 -1.66 -0.59
N GLY A 651 29.83 -1.50 0.73
CA GLY A 651 28.99 -0.59 1.51
C GLY A 651 27.50 -0.86 1.31
N VAL A 652 26.74 0.20 1.03
CA VAL A 652 25.28 0.11 0.88
C VAL A 652 24.83 -0.05 -0.58
N ALA A 653 25.76 -0.11 -1.54
CA ALA A 653 25.43 -0.12 -2.97
C ALA A 653 24.45 -1.24 -3.36
N LYS A 654 24.57 -2.43 -2.74
CA LYS A 654 23.60 -3.53 -2.92
C LYS A 654 22.15 -3.05 -2.80
N ARG A 655 21.85 -2.23 -1.79
CA ARG A 655 20.48 -1.77 -1.52
C ARG A 655 19.93 -0.91 -2.65
N LEU A 656 20.77 -0.08 -3.27
CA LEU A 656 20.35 0.72 -4.42
C LEU A 656 20.01 -0.17 -5.63
N PHE A 657 20.93 -1.06 -6.02
CA PHE A 657 20.75 -1.84 -7.26
C PHE A 657 19.77 -3.00 -7.11
N CYS A 658 19.66 -3.62 -5.93
CA CYS A 658 18.86 -4.84 -5.71
C CYS A 658 17.57 -4.58 -4.92
N ASP A 659 17.52 -3.51 -4.12
CA ASP A 659 16.43 -3.24 -3.18
C ASP A 659 15.60 -1.98 -3.55
N ALA A 660 15.85 -1.36 -4.72
CA ALA A 660 15.06 -0.22 -5.20
C ALA A 660 13.55 -0.53 -5.33
N TYR A 661 12.76 0.24 -4.60
CA TYR A 661 11.29 0.22 -4.59
C TYR A 661 10.74 1.30 -5.50
N MET A 662 11.21 2.55 -5.35
CA MET A 662 10.73 3.69 -6.12
C MET A 662 11.88 4.62 -6.50
N TYR A 663 11.91 5.07 -7.76
CA TYR A 663 12.83 6.08 -8.27
C TYR A 663 12.11 7.41 -8.46
N LEU A 664 12.70 8.50 -7.96
CA LEU A 664 12.11 9.83 -8.01
C LEU A 664 12.95 10.74 -8.90
N TYR A 665 12.30 11.27 -9.95
CA TYR A 665 12.91 12.15 -10.93
C TYR A 665 12.28 13.53 -10.87
N GLN A 666 13.07 14.56 -11.18
CA GLN A 666 12.59 15.94 -11.23
C GLN A 666 12.97 16.63 -12.54
N SER A 667 12.17 17.61 -12.94
CA SER A 667 12.47 18.44 -14.11
C SER A 667 13.48 19.55 -13.76
N THR A 668 14.59 19.61 -14.50
CA THR A 668 15.62 20.66 -14.33
C THR A 668 15.12 22.04 -14.72
N SER A 669 14.05 22.13 -15.53
CA SER A 669 13.52 23.40 -16.04
C SER A 669 12.55 24.09 -15.07
N MET A 670 12.02 23.35 -14.08
CA MET A 670 10.94 23.79 -13.17
C MET A 670 11.38 23.98 -11.70
N CYS A 671 12.68 24.05 -11.41
CA CYS A 671 13.17 24.30 -10.05
C CYS A 671 12.90 25.74 -9.56
N LEU A 672 12.35 25.87 -8.35
CA LEU A 672 12.06 27.16 -7.68
C LEU A 672 13.30 27.96 -7.32
N TYR A 673 14.38 27.26 -6.98
CA TYR A 673 15.65 27.85 -6.56
C TYR A 673 16.66 27.62 -7.69
N ARG A 674 17.17 28.71 -8.25
CA ARG A 674 18.26 28.71 -9.24
C ARG A 674 19.53 29.25 -8.63
#